data_AF-A0A954MBN2-F1
#
_entry.id   AF-A0A954MBN2-F1
#
_cell.length_a   1.000
_cell.length_b   1.000
_cell.length_c   1.000
_cell.angle_alpha   90.00
_cell.angle_beta   90.00
_cell.angle_gamma   90.00
#
_symmetry.space_group_name_H-M   'P 1'
#
loop_
_entity.id
_entity.type
_entity.pdbx_description
1 polymer ?
#
loop_
_entity_poly.entity_id
_entity_poly.type
_entity_poly.pdbx_seq_one_letter_code
_entity_poly.pdbx_strand_id
1 'polypeptide(L)'
;MSNDPYSPCVCGSGKKLKFCCQDIVPDMARIQKLMDNQPEAAEKQLRSLLQKHQDKEVIVTQLSSLLAESGRVSEARDLLVDFLRKHPDEPRALLALADVCLSVDGFAAARRVVHRAFQLSSRQYPTGVSMLAATIAGQLARAGCFMAVREHMALAVRMAPPQTRNSLLMQLANFESQRSVSYPFRGSFSLLPVELEGELQKEELRARKVSQIGCWEPASILYKRLLEQLPENGSLWFNLGLFQAWDGRLKEAAQSFHKAAELIDDYDTAVEAETLALLLEIDITEDRYTISQQTINVRSLSELLTRLDAAEGFVRLPRTAADTERDDSIVAEYELLADPSAASQESGQLPDVLAEISIVETEDADGEQSRAVVVGLSDELPKAVASFLDVAGDLATPVPEDQAPAVISQVPAVCQLFDWKVHQPEQVSMVQMRTLEEDRLKAALNKWLEIPTSLLDGKSPLELSRDAKNLIRAGAVVLVLDAICHRMGHHPDLTEVRNRLGVPAPSPMQVTSEQSITAMPLLRLHRVDAEKLTDDQLFDFASRMILVRHFQLMEQALTQLANRPAAIQRLTPLRTYLMLATLARENNDLERASGYFNEAREAVKDDKDAFRLRLEIDIRELSCRLDNPEDPGVKTLLEEIRDRYFVKIPEIEEVIREELESSGAKHLIPLLYQKSTHSPKGGVWTPGAQQETASTGGKLWIPGQD
;
A
#
# COMPACT_ATOMS: atom_id res chain seq x y z
N MET A 1 -14.27 -36.01 -23.74
CA MET A 1 -14.99 -35.02 -24.58
C MET A 1 -14.57 -35.26 -26.01
N SER A 2 -15.52 -35.50 -26.93
CA SER A 2 -15.19 -35.65 -28.36
C SER A 2 -14.79 -34.28 -28.91
N ASN A 3 -13.50 -34.08 -29.17
CA ASN A 3 -13.03 -32.84 -29.79
C ASN A 3 -13.51 -32.80 -31.24
N ASP A 4 -14.34 -31.81 -31.59
CA ASP A 4 -14.80 -31.58 -32.97
C ASP A 4 -13.58 -31.41 -33.90
N PRO A 5 -13.37 -32.28 -34.91
CA PRO A 5 -12.24 -32.20 -35.83
C PRO A 5 -12.15 -30.88 -36.61
N TYR A 6 -13.26 -30.14 -36.72
CA TYR A 6 -13.33 -28.86 -37.43
C TYR A 6 -13.16 -27.64 -36.53
N SER A 7 -13.12 -27.81 -35.21
CA SER A 7 -12.80 -26.75 -34.27
C SER A 7 -11.36 -26.25 -34.47
N PRO A 8 -11.07 -24.97 -34.15
CA PRO A 8 -9.69 -24.47 -34.09
C PRO A 8 -8.86 -25.38 -33.19
N CYS A 9 -7.67 -25.75 -33.66
CA CYS A 9 -6.85 -26.65 -32.89
C CYS A 9 -6.41 -25.99 -31.58
N VAL A 10 -6.54 -26.73 -30.49
CA VAL A 10 -6.04 -26.35 -29.17
C VAL A 10 -4.53 -26.17 -29.13
N CYS A 11 -3.78 -26.55 -30.18
CA CYS A 11 -2.34 -26.29 -30.37
C CYS A 11 -2.05 -24.82 -30.69
N GLY A 12 -3.06 -24.04 -31.10
CA GLY A 12 -2.85 -22.63 -31.35
C GLY A 12 -2.34 -22.23 -32.74
N SER A 13 -2.04 -23.21 -33.60
CA SER A 13 -1.52 -22.99 -34.97
C SER A 13 -2.45 -22.24 -35.93
N GLY A 14 -3.65 -21.85 -35.50
CA GLY A 14 -4.71 -21.28 -36.35
C GLY A 14 -5.37 -22.27 -37.31
N LYS A 15 -4.88 -23.52 -37.40
CA LYS A 15 -5.46 -24.59 -38.23
C LYS A 15 -6.58 -25.33 -37.49
N LYS A 16 -7.48 -25.98 -38.24
CA LYS A 16 -8.48 -26.89 -37.66
C LYS A 16 -7.79 -28.09 -37.01
N LEU A 17 -8.36 -28.65 -35.95
CA LEU A 17 -7.80 -29.80 -35.21
C LEU A 17 -7.38 -30.94 -36.14
N LYS A 18 -8.22 -31.27 -37.12
CA LYS A 18 -7.94 -32.33 -38.11
C LYS A 18 -6.71 -32.12 -38.99
N PHE A 19 -6.21 -30.89 -39.05
CA PHE A 19 -5.04 -30.51 -39.85
C PHE A 19 -3.84 -30.05 -38.99
N CYS A 20 -3.94 -30.11 -37.64
CA CYS A 20 -2.83 -29.77 -36.73
C CYS A 20 -2.41 -30.97 -35.87
N CYS A 21 -3.21 -31.32 -34.86
CA CYS A 21 -2.81 -32.23 -33.77
C CYS A 21 -3.74 -33.44 -33.59
N GLN A 22 -4.65 -33.71 -34.52
CA GLN A 22 -5.59 -34.83 -34.38
C GLN A 22 -4.89 -36.17 -34.12
N ASP A 23 -3.71 -36.37 -34.71
CA ASP A 23 -2.85 -37.54 -34.56
C ASP A 23 -2.31 -37.72 -33.13
N ILE A 24 -2.08 -36.63 -32.40
CA ILE A 24 -1.50 -36.68 -31.04
C ILE A 24 -2.53 -36.54 -29.91
N VAL A 25 -3.79 -36.19 -30.19
CA VAL A 25 -4.83 -36.00 -29.15
C VAL A 25 -4.96 -37.18 -28.18
N PRO A 26 -5.02 -38.46 -28.63
CA PRO A 26 -5.19 -39.59 -27.71
C PRO A 26 -3.99 -39.82 -26.80
N ASP A 27 -2.79 -39.48 -27.26
CA ASP A 27 -1.56 -39.59 -26.46
C ASP A 27 -1.48 -38.43 -25.47
N MET A 28 -1.75 -37.19 -25.90
CA MET A 28 -1.80 -36.02 -25.02
C MET A 28 -2.85 -36.17 -23.90
N ALA A 29 -4.02 -36.73 -24.20
CA ALA A 29 -5.05 -36.99 -23.18
C ALA A 29 -4.62 -38.03 -22.14
N ARG A 30 -3.76 -38.99 -22.51
CA ARG A 30 -3.16 -39.95 -21.57
C ARG A 30 -2.07 -39.30 -20.75
N ILE A 31 -1.20 -38.51 -21.38
CA ILE A 31 -0.13 -37.75 -20.72
C ILE A 31 -0.72 -36.80 -19.67
N GLN A 32 -1.80 -36.07 -19.99
CA GLN A 32 -2.42 -35.14 -19.03
C GLN A 32 -2.85 -35.84 -17.73
N LYS A 33 -3.35 -37.08 -17.81
CA LYS A 33 -3.73 -37.85 -16.61
C LYS A 33 -2.52 -38.31 -15.79
N LEU A 34 -1.38 -38.50 -16.45
CA LEU A 34 -0.13 -38.88 -15.80
C LEU A 34 0.54 -37.68 -15.14
N MET A 35 0.39 -36.46 -15.67
CA MET A 35 1.05 -35.27 -15.12
C MET A 35 0.73 -35.05 -13.64
N ASP A 36 -0.52 -35.29 -13.22
CA ASP A 36 -0.95 -35.05 -11.83
C ASP A 36 -0.41 -36.11 -10.83
N ASN A 37 -0.12 -37.34 -11.27
CA ASN A 37 0.16 -38.47 -10.38
C ASN A 37 1.51 -39.15 -10.61
N GLN A 38 2.09 -39.02 -11.81
CA GLN A 38 3.28 -39.73 -12.28
C GLN A 38 4.08 -38.85 -13.28
N PRO A 39 4.67 -37.73 -12.81
CA PRO A 39 5.32 -36.75 -13.69
C PRO A 39 6.50 -37.34 -14.49
N GLU A 40 7.28 -38.25 -13.91
CA GLU A 40 8.39 -38.92 -14.60
C GLU A 40 7.91 -39.78 -15.79
N ALA A 41 6.76 -40.46 -15.61
CA ALA A 41 6.16 -41.27 -16.67
C ALA A 41 5.59 -40.38 -17.79
N ALA A 42 4.95 -39.26 -17.42
CA ALA A 42 4.47 -38.25 -18.35
C ALA A 42 5.62 -37.66 -19.18
N GLU A 43 6.73 -37.32 -18.54
CA GLU A 43 7.95 -36.82 -19.19
C GLU A 43 8.48 -37.80 -20.24
N LYS A 44 8.64 -39.08 -19.85
CA LYS A 44 9.15 -40.12 -20.75
C LYS A 44 8.24 -40.27 -21.99
N GLN A 45 6.93 -40.19 -21.80
CA GLN A 45 5.97 -40.23 -22.89
C GLN A 45 6.06 -38.98 -23.78
N LEU A 46 6.17 -37.78 -23.20
CA LEU A 46 6.36 -36.53 -23.93
C LEU A 46 7.63 -36.55 -24.78
N ARG A 47 8.77 -37.01 -24.23
CA ARG A 47 10.02 -37.16 -25.00
C ARG A 47 9.87 -38.14 -26.16
N SER A 48 9.22 -39.29 -25.92
CA SER A 48 8.95 -40.25 -26.99
C SER A 48 8.03 -39.68 -28.07
N LEU A 49 7.06 -38.85 -27.69
CA LEU A 49 6.12 -38.24 -28.62
C LEU A 49 6.80 -37.13 -29.43
N LEU A 50 7.66 -36.33 -28.79
CA LEU A 50 8.43 -35.28 -29.44
C LEU A 50 9.38 -35.83 -30.52
N GLN A 51 9.99 -37.00 -30.29
CA GLN A 51 10.82 -37.66 -31.31
C GLN A 51 10.05 -37.95 -32.60
N LYS A 52 8.77 -38.31 -32.47
CA LYS A 52 7.87 -38.62 -33.60
C LYS A 52 7.26 -37.36 -34.23
N HIS A 53 7.07 -36.31 -33.44
CA HIS A 53 6.32 -35.11 -33.80
C HIS A 53 7.07 -33.83 -33.42
N GLN A 54 8.19 -33.57 -34.09
CA GLN A 54 9.12 -32.48 -33.75
C GLN A 54 8.57 -31.06 -34.03
N ASP A 55 7.50 -30.95 -34.82
CA ASP A 55 6.86 -29.69 -35.22
C ASP A 55 5.71 -29.26 -34.29
N LYS A 56 5.37 -30.07 -33.28
CA LYS A 56 4.19 -29.84 -32.43
C LYS A 56 4.57 -29.09 -31.17
N GLU A 57 4.28 -27.79 -31.18
CA GLU A 57 4.47 -26.87 -30.05
C GLU A 57 3.94 -27.43 -28.72
N VAL A 58 2.71 -27.97 -28.72
CA VAL A 58 2.05 -28.42 -27.48
C VAL A 58 2.83 -29.49 -26.73
N ILE A 59 3.64 -30.29 -27.42
CA ILE A 59 4.49 -31.31 -26.78
C ILE A 59 5.66 -30.62 -26.08
N VAL A 60 6.28 -29.66 -26.78
CA VAL A 60 7.44 -28.90 -26.30
C VAL A 60 7.08 -28.05 -25.09
N THR A 61 5.96 -27.34 -25.13
CA THR A 61 5.55 -26.48 -24.01
C THR A 61 5.15 -27.28 -22.77
N GLN A 62 4.43 -28.39 -22.93
CA GLN A 62 4.10 -29.28 -21.81
C GLN A 62 5.35 -29.94 -21.22
N LEU A 63 6.28 -30.41 -22.06
CA LEU A 63 7.55 -30.95 -21.59
C LEU A 63 8.38 -29.89 -20.86
N SER A 64 8.44 -28.67 -21.39
CA SER A 64 9.17 -27.57 -20.75
C SER A 64 8.59 -27.19 -19.38
N SER A 65 7.26 -27.20 -19.23
CA SER A 65 6.61 -26.95 -17.93
C SER A 65 7.02 -28.00 -16.90
N LEU A 66 6.94 -29.28 -17.27
CA LEU A 66 7.30 -30.38 -16.37
C LEU A 66 8.79 -30.38 -16.01
N LEU A 67 9.66 -30.02 -16.96
CA LEU A 67 11.09 -29.82 -16.70
C LEU A 67 11.33 -28.65 -15.73
N ALA A 68 10.64 -27.52 -15.90
CA ALA A 68 10.75 -26.37 -15.01
C ALA A 68 10.25 -26.69 -13.58
N GLU A 69 9.09 -27.34 -13.46
CA GLU A 69 8.50 -27.77 -12.18
C GLU A 69 9.40 -28.76 -11.42
N SER A 70 10.17 -29.59 -12.15
CA SER A 70 11.15 -30.50 -11.56
C SER A 70 12.53 -29.87 -11.33
N GLY A 71 12.65 -28.54 -11.44
CA GLY A 71 13.89 -27.80 -11.21
C GLY A 71 14.93 -27.88 -12.35
N ARG A 72 14.63 -28.58 -13.45
CA ARG A 72 15.50 -28.71 -14.64
C ARG A 72 15.28 -27.56 -15.62
N VAL A 73 15.41 -26.34 -15.11
CA VAL A 73 15.02 -25.13 -15.84
C VAL A 73 15.94 -24.83 -17.03
N SER A 74 17.22 -25.19 -16.95
CA SER A 74 18.17 -25.08 -18.08
C SER A 74 17.75 -25.96 -19.26
N GLU A 75 17.35 -27.20 -18.99
CA GLU A 75 16.89 -28.13 -20.02
C GLU A 75 15.59 -27.65 -20.66
N ALA A 76 14.64 -27.15 -19.85
CA ALA A 76 13.40 -26.54 -20.35
C ALA A 76 13.69 -25.38 -21.32
N ARG A 77 14.62 -24.51 -20.96
CA ARG A 77 15.06 -23.37 -21.77
C ARG A 77 15.67 -23.83 -23.09
N ASP A 78 16.62 -24.75 -23.06
CA ASP A 78 17.31 -25.24 -24.26
C ASP A 78 16.32 -25.90 -25.23
N LEU A 79 15.39 -26.70 -24.71
CA LEU A 79 14.32 -27.33 -25.48
C LEU A 79 13.46 -26.30 -26.22
N LEU A 80 13.04 -25.23 -25.54
CA LEU A 80 12.23 -24.17 -26.13
C LEU A 80 13.02 -23.32 -27.14
N VAL A 81 14.29 -23.00 -26.84
CA VAL A 81 15.17 -22.28 -27.77
C VAL A 81 15.37 -23.06 -29.05
N ASP A 82 15.67 -24.37 -28.96
CA ASP A 82 15.87 -25.22 -30.12
C ASP A 82 14.61 -25.34 -30.98
N PHE A 83 13.44 -25.41 -30.35
CA PHE A 83 12.16 -25.38 -31.06
C PHE A 83 11.93 -24.04 -31.78
N LEU A 84 12.13 -22.92 -31.09
CA LEU A 84 11.94 -21.58 -31.62
C LEU A 84 12.95 -21.21 -32.72
N ARG A 85 14.13 -21.84 -32.78
CA ARG A 85 15.04 -21.69 -33.95
C ARG A 85 14.37 -22.12 -35.26
N LYS A 86 13.51 -23.14 -35.22
CA LYS A 86 12.76 -23.64 -36.38
C LYS A 86 11.40 -22.96 -36.53
N HIS A 87 10.83 -22.48 -35.43
CA HIS A 87 9.49 -21.89 -35.35
C HIS A 87 9.52 -20.52 -34.63
N PRO A 88 10.21 -19.50 -35.18
CA PRO A 88 10.56 -18.27 -34.45
C PRO A 88 9.38 -17.41 -33.98
N ASP A 89 8.22 -17.57 -34.63
CA ASP A 89 7.01 -16.78 -34.36
C ASP A 89 5.91 -17.59 -33.68
N GLU A 90 6.23 -18.78 -33.15
CA GLU A 90 5.23 -19.61 -32.46
C GLU A 90 4.88 -19.03 -31.07
N PRO A 91 3.68 -18.46 -30.86
CA PRO A 91 3.44 -17.56 -29.73
C PRO A 91 3.46 -18.27 -28.37
N ARG A 92 2.99 -19.52 -28.30
CA ARG A 92 2.95 -20.27 -27.03
C ARG A 92 4.33 -20.72 -26.56
N ALA A 93 5.17 -21.15 -27.49
CA ALA A 93 6.56 -21.46 -27.18
C ALA A 93 7.30 -20.19 -26.72
N LEU A 94 6.99 -19.03 -27.28
CA LEU A 94 7.52 -17.74 -26.80
C LEU A 94 7.01 -17.38 -25.39
N LEU A 95 5.73 -17.63 -25.08
CA LEU A 95 5.20 -17.43 -23.72
C LEU A 95 5.88 -18.36 -22.71
N ALA A 96 6.03 -19.64 -23.05
CA ALA A 96 6.72 -20.61 -22.20
C ALA A 96 8.20 -20.25 -22.00
N LEU A 97 8.89 -19.82 -23.07
CA LEU A 97 10.28 -19.38 -22.95
C LEU A 97 10.39 -18.10 -22.11
N ALA A 98 9.46 -17.16 -22.26
CA ALA A 98 9.42 -15.96 -21.43
C ALA A 98 9.23 -16.30 -19.95
N ASP A 99 8.34 -17.24 -19.62
CA ASP A 99 8.11 -17.69 -18.24
C ASP A 99 9.36 -18.34 -17.63
N VAL A 100 9.98 -19.26 -18.38
CA VAL A 100 11.23 -19.93 -17.99
C VAL A 100 12.36 -18.92 -17.80
N CYS A 101 12.54 -17.97 -18.72
CA CYS A 101 13.57 -16.93 -18.56
C CYS A 101 13.28 -15.98 -17.39
N LEU A 102 12.00 -15.65 -17.12
CA LEU A 102 11.63 -14.82 -15.98
C LEU A 102 11.94 -15.49 -14.65
N SER A 103 11.67 -16.79 -14.52
CA SER A 103 11.92 -17.53 -13.28
C SER A 103 13.41 -17.70 -12.95
N VAL A 104 14.28 -17.77 -13.96
CA VAL A 104 15.73 -17.93 -13.78
C VAL A 104 16.49 -16.62 -13.76
N ASP A 105 16.29 -15.80 -14.79
CA ASP A 105 17.14 -14.65 -15.07
C ASP A 105 16.53 -13.31 -14.60
N GLY A 106 15.23 -13.31 -14.25
CA GLY A 106 14.46 -12.12 -13.92
C GLY A 106 14.11 -11.24 -15.13
N PHE A 107 13.25 -10.24 -14.91
CA PHE A 107 12.69 -9.41 -15.97
C PHE A 107 13.74 -8.67 -16.79
N ALA A 108 14.77 -8.11 -16.16
CA ALA A 108 15.78 -7.32 -16.87
C ALA A 108 16.49 -8.13 -17.97
N ALA A 109 16.83 -9.39 -17.69
CA ALA A 109 17.48 -10.29 -18.65
C ALA A 109 16.47 -10.92 -19.63
N ALA A 110 15.25 -11.24 -19.17
CA ALA A 110 14.19 -11.82 -20.00
C ALA A 110 13.46 -10.79 -20.89
N ARG A 111 13.71 -9.49 -20.73
CA ARG A 111 12.94 -8.38 -21.34
C ARG A 111 12.67 -8.56 -22.83
N ARG A 112 13.69 -8.93 -23.62
CA ARG A 112 13.56 -9.11 -25.07
C ARG A 112 12.59 -10.23 -25.44
N VAL A 113 12.68 -11.37 -24.76
CA VAL A 113 11.80 -12.52 -25.05
C VAL A 113 10.38 -12.24 -24.55
N VAL A 114 10.23 -11.58 -23.40
CA VAL A 114 8.92 -11.16 -22.86
C VAL A 114 8.21 -10.23 -23.84
N HIS A 115 8.89 -9.16 -24.29
CA HIS A 115 8.30 -8.22 -25.25
C HIS A 115 7.96 -8.88 -26.59
N ARG A 116 8.80 -9.81 -27.06
CA ARG A 116 8.48 -10.60 -28.27
C ARG A 116 7.25 -11.47 -28.05
N ALA A 117 7.14 -12.14 -26.89
CA ALA A 117 6.00 -12.95 -26.54
C ALA A 117 4.71 -12.11 -26.47
N PHE A 118 4.74 -10.93 -25.86
CA PHE A 118 3.59 -10.03 -25.78
C PHE A 118 3.13 -9.59 -27.18
N GLN A 119 4.06 -9.13 -28.03
CA GLN A 119 3.74 -8.71 -29.41
C GLN A 119 3.00 -9.77 -30.23
N LEU A 120 3.36 -11.05 -30.07
CA LEU A 120 2.77 -12.14 -30.84
C LEU A 120 1.59 -12.82 -30.14
N SER A 121 1.46 -12.66 -28.82
CA SER A 121 0.50 -13.43 -28.02
C SER A 121 -0.67 -12.64 -27.46
N SER A 122 -0.59 -11.30 -27.29
CA SER A 122 -1.63 -10.54 -26.56
C SER A 122 -3.05 -10.70 -27.10
N ARG A 123 -3.22 -10.93 -28.42
CA ARG A 123 -4.55 -11.16 -29.00
C ARG A 123 -5.03 -12.60 -28.85
N GLN A 124 -4.14 -13.59 -29.01
CA GLN A 124 -4.51 -14.99 -29.09
C GLN A 124 -4.45 -15.71 -27.73
N TYR A 125 -3.56 -15.27 -26.85
CA TYR A 125 -3.30 -15.85 -25.53
C TYR A 125 -3.22 -14.76 -24.45
N PRO A 126 -4.28 -13.95 -24.25
CA PRO A 126 -4.28 -12.89 -23.25
C PRO A 126 -4.04 -13.43 -21.83
N THR A 127 -4.53 -14.63 -21.50
CA THR A 127 -4.26 -15.26 -20.20
C THR A 127 -2.77 -15.49 -19.93
N GLY A 128 -1.99 -15.92 -20.94
CA GLY A 128 -0.55 -16.11 -20.78
C GLY A 128 0.18 -14.78 -20.56
N VAL A 129 -0.23 -13.73 -21.30
CA VAL A 129 0.28 -12.37 -21.07
C VAL A 129 -0.09 -11.86 -19.67
N SER A 130 -1.32 -12.13 -19.21
CA SER A 130 -1.77 -11.78 -17.86
C SER A 130 -0.92 -12.41 -16.78
N MET A 131 -0.57 -13.70 -16.91
CA MET A 131 0.26 -14.41 -15.94
C MET A 131 1.68 -13.83 -15.88
N LEU A 132 2.32 -13.67 -17.04
CA LEU A 132 3.66 -13.07 -17.10
C LEU A 132 3.66 -11.64 -16.54
N ALA A 133 2.67 -10.82 -16.87
CA ALA A 133 2.56 -9.46 -16.33
C ALA A 133 2.45 -9.44 -14.80
N ALA A 134 1.66 -10.33 -14.20
CA ALA A 134 1.57 -10.46 -12.75
C ALA A 134 2.90 -10.92 -12.13
N THR A 135 3.59 -11.88 -12.74
CA THR A 135 4.93 -12.33 -12.31
C THR A 135 5.95 -11.19 -12.36
N ILE A 136 5.95 -10.41 -13.44
CA ILE A 136 6.87 -9.26 -13.59
C ILE A 136 6.55 -8.20 -12.53
N ALA A 137 5.26 -7.90 -12.28
CA ALA A 137 4.88 -6.97 -11.22
C ALA A 137 5.44 -7.40 -9.85
N GLY A 138 5.38 -8.69 -9.51
CA GLY A 138 5.96 -9.22 -8.28
C GLY A 138 7.50 -9.10 -8.21
N GLN A 139 8.21 -9.29 -9.34
CA GLN A 139 9.66 -9.08 -9.39
C GLN A 139 10.03 -7.60 -9.23
N LEU A 140 9.30 -6.71 -9.91
CA LEU A 140 9.52 -5.27 -9.85
C LEU A 140 9.15 -4.67 -8.49
N ALA A 141 8.20 -5.26 -7.77
CA ALA A 141 7.89 -4.86 -6.40
C ALA A 141 9.06 -5.09 -5.45
N ARG A 142 9.76 -6.23 -5.59
CA ARG A 142 11.00 -6.52 -4.82
C ARG A 142 12.15 -5.59 -5.20
N ALA A 143 12.16 -5.08 -6.43
CA ALA A 143 13.15 -4.13 -6.91
C ALA A 143 12.78 -2.66 -6.60
N GLY A 144 11.63 -2.38 -5.98
CA GLY A 144 11.17 -1.01 -5.69
C GLY A 144 10.66 -0.22 -6.91
N CYS A 145 10.43 -0.86 -8.06
CA CYS A 145 10.02 -0.17 -9.29
C CYS A 145 8.50 0.07 -9.35
N PHE A 146 7.96 0.88 -8.43
CA PHE A 146 6.53 0.95 -8.14
C PHE A 146 5.63 1.40 -9.30
N MET A 147 6.07 2.34 -10.14
CA MET A 147 5.31 2.73 -11.34
C MET A 147 5.16 1.55 -12.33
N ALA A 148 6.17 0.69 -12.42
CA ALA A 148 6.12 -0.51 -13.25
C ALA A 148 5.22 -1.60 -12.65
N VAL A 149 5.27 -1.79 -11.32
CA VAL A 149 4.38 -2.72 -10.60
C VAL A 149 2.93 -2.41 -10.95
N ARG A 150 2.54 -1.14 -10.80
CA ARG A 150 1.16 -0.72 -11.05
C ARG A 150 0.73 -1.00 -12.49
N GLU A 151 1.53 -0.59 -13.48
CA GLU A 151 1.15 -0.77 -14.88
C GLU A 151 1.16 -2.23 -15.32
N HIS A 152 2.07 -3.07 -14.80
CA HIS A 152 2.04 -4.50 -15.07
C HIS A 152 0.84 -5.19 -14.39
N MET A 153 0.46 -4.79 -13.18
CA MET A 153 -0.80 -5.25 -12.55
C MET A 153 -2.02 -4.82 -13.37
N ALA A 154 -2.07 -3.58 -13.85
CA ALA A 154 -3.14 -3.10 -14.71
C ALA A 154 -3.21 -3.86 -16.05
N LEU A 155 -2.06 -4.19 -16.65
CA LEU A 155 -1.98 -5.06 -17.81
C LEU A 155 -2.48 -6.47 -17.49
N ALA A 156 -2.09 -7.04 -16.35
CA ALA A 156 -2.56 -8.35 -15.91
C ALA A 156 -4.08 -8.38 -15.79
N VAL A 157 -4.68 -7.43 -15.07
CA VAL A 157 -6.13 -7.28 -14.93
C VAL A 157 -6.84 -7.18 -16.29
N ARG A 158 -6.30 -6.37 -17.20
CA ARG A 158 -6.86 -6.15 -18.55
C ARG A 158 -6.84 -7.42 -19.41
N MET A 159 -5.79 -8.23 -19.27
CA MET A 159 -5.59 -9.46 -20.02
C MET A 159 -6.19 -10.70 -19.35
N ALA A 160 -6.61 -10.59 -18.08
CA ALA A 160 -7.11 -11.71 -17.30
C ALA A 160 -8.49 -12.19 -17.77
N PRO A 161 -8.75 -13.51 -17.73
CA PRO A 161 -10.09 -14.05 -17.89
C PRO A 161 -10.99 -13.69 -16.68
N PRO A 162 -12.32 -13.72 -16.81
CA PRO A 162 -13.24 -13.30 -15.76
C PRO A 162 -13.04 -13.99 -14.40
N GLN A 163 -12.60 -15.25 -14.39
CA GLN A 163 -12.43 -16.06 -13.18
C GLN A 163 -11.29 -15.56 -12.29
N THR A 164 -10.20 -15.05 -12.86
CA THR A 164 -9.02 -14.58 -12.11
C THR A 164 -8.96 -13.06 -11.98
N ARG A 165 -9.74 -12.32 -12.79
CA ARG A 165 -9.73 -10.85 -12.82
C ARG A 165 -10.00 -10.22 -11.44
N ASN A 166 -10.95 -10.76 -10.68
CA ASN A 166 -11.28 -10.19 -9.36
C ASN A 166 -10.12 -10.33 -8.37
N SER A 167 -9.41 -11.47 -8.37
CA SER A 167 -8.22 -11.66 -7.52
C SER A 167 -7.12 -10.65 -7.88
N LEU A 168 -6.86 -10.45 -9.18
CA LEU A 168 -5.88 -9.46 -9.64
C LEU A 168 -6.30 -8.02 -9.34
N LEU A 169 -7.60 -7.70 -9.40
CA LEU A 169 -8.12 -6.41 -8.98
C LEU A 169 -7.89 -6.17 -7.48
N MET A 170 -8.09 -7.18 -6.64
CA MET A 170 -7.79 -7.08 -5.21
C MET A 170 -6.30 -6.92 -4.94
N GLN A 171 -5.43 -7.61 -5.70
CA GLN A 171 -3.98 -7.41 -5.60
C GLN A 171 -3.57 -5.99 -6.01
N LEU A 172 -4.15 -5.44 -7.08
CA LEU A 172 -3.93 -4.06 -7.49
C LEU A 172 -4.44 -3.08 -6.42
N ALA A 173 -5.64 -3.28 -5.89
CA ALA A 173 -6.19 -2.43 -4.83
C ALA A 173 -5.32 -2.49 -3.55
N ASN A 174 -4.81 -3.67 -3.19
CA ASN A 174 -3.87 -3.82 -2.08
C ASN A 174 -2.54 -3.10 -2.33
N PHE A 175 -2.04 -3.09 -3.56
CA PHE A 175 -0.87 -2.29 -3.92
C PHE A 175 -1.18 -0.79 -3.81
N GLU A 176 -2.32 -0.33 -4.33
CA GLU A 176 -2.71 1.07 -4.32
C GLU A 176 -3.03 1.60 -2.91
N SER A 177 -3.31 0.72 -1.94
CA SER A 177 -3.55 1.08 -0.54
C SER A 177 -2.30 1.05 0.35
N GLN A 178 -1.18 0.52 -0.12
CA GLN A 178 0.07 0.44 0.65
C GLN A 178 0.67 1.83 0.89
N ARG A 179 0.65 2.29 2.15
CA ARG A 179 1.23 3.58 2.55
C ARG A 179 2.74 3.65 2.29
N SER A 180 3.45 2.51 2.36
CA SER A 180 4.91 2.41 2.11
C SER A 180 5.34 2.83 0.70
N VAL A 181 4.43 2.78 -0.28
CA VAL A 181 4.65 3.26 -1.64
C VAL A 181 4.28 4.74 -1.69
N SER A 182 5.09 5.59 -2.33
CA SER A 182 4.74 7.00 -2.54
C SER A 182 3.40 7.11 -3.27
N TYR A 183 2.45 7.88 -2.71
CA TYR A 183 1.08 7.94 -3.26
C TYR A 183 1.03 8.31 -4.75
N PRO A 184 1.92 9.16 -5.32
CA PRO A 184 1.89 9.45 -6.74
C PRO A 184 2.04 8.20 -7.63
N PHE A 185 2.78 7.18 -7.18
CA PHE A 185 3.01 5.94 -7.92
C PHE A 185 1.86 4.92 -7.82
N ARG A 186 0.91 5.17 -6.93
CA ARG A 186 -0.28 4.33 -6.73
C ARG A 186 -1.42 4.68 -7.70
N GLY A 187 -1.19 5.61 -8.64
CA GLY A 187 -2.19 6.10 -9.60
C GLY A 187 -1.84 5.80 -11.05
N SER A 188 -2.84 5.88 -11.93
CA SER A 188 -2.62 5.76 -13.37
C SER A 188 -2.04 7.03 -13.97
N PHE A 189 -1.17 6.87 -14.96
CA PHE A 189 -0.64 7.97 -15.74
C PHE A 189 -1.10 7.88 -17.18
N SER A 190 -1.53 9.02 -17.72
CA SER A 190 -1.86 9.15 -19.14
C SER A 190 -0.72 9.85 -19.86
N LEU A 191 -0.46 9.40 -21.09
CA LEU A 191 0.49 10.07 -21.98
C LEU A 191 0.00 11.50 -22.27
N LEU A 192 0.90 12.48 -22.22
CA LEU A 192 0.63 13.84 -22.67
C LEU A 192 0.30 13.84 -24.17
N PRO A 193 -0.60 14.73 -24.60
CA PRO A 193 -0.88 14.93 -26.02
C PRO A 193 0.37 15.42 -26.73
N VAL A 194 0.56 14.96 -27.96
CA VAL A 194 1.67 15.36 -28.83
C VAL A 194 1.09 15.66 -30.20
N GLU A 195 1.36 16.86 -30.72
CA GLU A 195 0.96 17.26 -32.06
C GLU A 195 2.06 16.89 -33.05
N LEU A 196 1.80 15.90 -33.90
CA LEU A 196 2.73 15.39 -34.91
C LEU A 196 1.99 15.17 -36.24
N GLU A 197 2.72 15.25 -37.34
CA GLU A 197 2.20 15.02 -38.68
C GLU A 197 3.02 13.96 -39.45
N GLY A 198 2.44 13.43 -40.53
CA GLY A 198 3.15 12.57 -41.48
C GLY A 198 3.71 11.29 -40.86
N GLU A 199 4.99 11.00 -41.14
CA GLU A 199 5.66 9.78 -40.66
C GLU A 199 5.88 9.78 -39.14
N LEU A 200 6.09 10.95 -38.53
CA LEU A 200 6.26 11.06 -37.07
C LEU A 200 4.99 10.63 -36.33
N GLN A 201 3.83 11.03 -36.83
CA GLN A 201 2.54 10.61 -36.27
C GLN A 201 2.34 9.09 -36.38
N LYS A 202 2.77 8.47 -37.48
CA LYS A 202 2.70 7.01 -37.65
C LYS A 202 3.62 6.29 -36.67
N GLU A 203 4.82 6.80 -36.44
CA GLU A 203 5.79 6.24 -35.49
C GLU A 203 5.30 6.37 -34.04
N GLU A 204 4.74 7.52 -33.68
CA GLU A 204 4.10 7.76 -32.37
C GLU A 204 2.92 6.80 -32.13
N LEU A 205 2.03 6.65 -33.12
CA LEU A 205 0.90 5.72 -33.03
C LEU A 205 1.37 4.27 -32.88
N ARG A 206 2.47 3.89 -33.54
CA ARG A 206 3.08 2.57 -33.39
C ARG A 206 3.59 2.37 -31.96
N ALA A 207 4.23 3.37 -31.37
CA ALA A 207 4.70 3.34 -29.98
C ALA A 207 3.53 3.18 -28.99
N ARG A 208 2.42 3.93 -29.18
CA ARG A 208 1.20 3.76 -28.36
C ARG A 208 0.61 2.35 -28.47
N LYS A 209 0.57 1.77 -29.67
CA LYS A 209 0.03 0.42 -29.86
C LYS A 209 0.85 -0.64 -29.14
N VAL A 210 2.18 -0.55 -29.17
CA VAL A 210 3.04 -1.51 -28.46
C VAL A 210 3.03 -1.28 -26.94
N SER A 211 2.88 -0.04 -26.46
CA SER A 211 2.77 0.23 -25.02
C SER A 211 1.49 -0.36 -24.40
N GLN A 212 0.37 -0.37 -25.14
CA GLN A 212 -0.90 -0.96 -24.68
C GLN A 212 -0.82 -2.47 -24.37
N ILE A 213 0.16 -3.17 -24.93
CA ILE A 213 0.42 -4.59 -24.69
C ILE A 213 1.62 -4.82 -23.77
N GLY A 214 2.07 -3.80 -23.04
CA GLY A 214 3.17 -3.91 -22.08
C GLY A 214 4.58 -3.89 -22.68
N CYS A 215 4.73 -3.52 -23.95
CA CYS A 215 6.04 -3.45 -24.60
C CYS A 215 6.64 -2.04 -24.49
N TRP A 216 7.03 -1.65 -23.27
CA TRP A 216 7.44 -0.28 -22.97
C TRP A 216 8.89 0.03 -23.37
N GLU A 217 9.82 -0.92 -23.31
CA GLU A 217 11.15 -0.72 -23.92
C GLU A 217 11.04 -0.44 -25.43
N PRO A 218 10.34 -1.25 -26.26
CA PRO A 218 10.09 -0.92 -27.66
C PRO A 218 9.42 0.46 -27.87
N ALA A 219 8.43 0.83 -27.04
CA ALA A 219 7.81 2.16 -27.10
C ALA A 219 8.84 3.27 -26.83
N SER A 220 9.69 3.11 -25.82
CA SER A 220 10.74 4.06 -25.46
C SER A 220 11.78 4.25 -26.58
N ILE A 221 12.10 3.18 -27.33
CA ILE A 221 13.04 3.25 -28.46
C ILE A 221 12.45 4.10 -29.59
N LEU A 222 11.15 3.94 -29.89
CA LEU A 222 10.47 4.74 -30.90
C LEU A 222 10.40 6.22 -30.46
N TYR A 223 10.11 6.47 -29.19
CA TYR A 223 10.11 7.84 -28.64
C TYR A 223 11.49 8.50 -28.66
N LYS A 224 12.58 7.75 -28.41
CA LYS A 224 13.95 8.26 -28.60
C LYS A 224 14.21 8.71 -30.04
N ARG A 225 13.70 8.00 -31.05
CA ARG A 225 13.82 8.40 -32.47
C ARG A 225 12.99 9.63 -32.82
N LEU A 226 11.81 9.78 -32.20
CA LEU A 226 11.03 11.01 -32.33
C LEU A 226 11.81 12.21 -31.76
N LEU A 227 12.47 12.03 -30.62
CA LEU A 227 13.27 13.04 -29.95
C LEU A 227 14.59 13.37 -30.68
N GLU A 228 15.14 12.47 -31.49
CA GLU A 228 16.26 12.81 -32.41
C GLU A 228 15.86 13.90 -33.41
N GLN A 229 14.57 13.97 -33.78
CA GLN A 229 14.03 14.97 -34.71
C GLN A 229 13.39 16.16 -33.99
N LEU A 230 12.86 15.96 -32.78
CA LEU A 230 12.15 16.95 -31.99
C LEU A 230 12.71 17.04 -30.54
N PRO A 231 13.99 17.40 -30.35
CA PRO A 231 14.65 17.34 -29.05
C PRO A 231 14.07 18.31 -28.00
N GLU A 232 13.40 19.37 -28.44
CA GLU A 232 12.81 20.41 -27.57
C GLU A 232 11.33 20.13 -27.24
N ASN A 233 10.79 18.95 -27.56
CA ASN A 233 9.39 18.63 -27.27
C ASN A 233 9.22 18.01 -25.87
N GLY A 234 8.78 18.81 -24.90
CA GLY A 234 8.58 18.37 -23.51
C GLY A 234 7.58 17.22 -23.33
N SER A 235 6.49 17.19 -24.10
CA SER A 235 5.50 16.10 -24.04
C SER A 235 6.08 14.76 -24.50
N LEU A 236 6.97 14.75 -25.51
CA LEU A 236 7.68 13.55 -25.93
C LEU A 236 8.65 13.06 -24.84
N TRP A 237 9.37 13.96 -24.17
CA TRP A 237 10.23 13.61 -23.04
C TRP A 237 9.45 13.03 -21.86
N PHE A 238 8.31 13.63 -21.50
CA PHE A 238 7.45 13.11 -20.42
C PHE A 238 6.96 11.71 -20.72
N ASN A 239 6.45 11.50 -21.93
CA ASN A 239 5.95 10.19 -22.38
C ASN A 239 7.08 9.15 -22.46
N LEU A 240 8.29 9.55 -22.87
CA LEU A 240 9.47 8.69 -22.80
C LEU A 240 9.80 8.28 -21.35
N GLY A 241 9.75 9.23 -20.41
CA GLY A 241 9.92 8.98 -18.98
C GLY A 241 8.92 7.95 -18.45
N LEU A 242 7.64 8.07 -18.82
CA LEU A 242 6.62 7.07 -18.46
C LEU A 242 6.95 5.68 -19.00
N PHE A 243 7.34 5.54 -20.27
CA PHE A 243 7.69 4.22 -20.80
C PHE A 243 8.94 3.62 -20.14
N GLN A 244 9.90 4.44 -19.74
CA GLN A 244 11.08 3.97 -19.01
C GLN A 244 10.72 3.56 -17.58
N ALA A 245 9.89 4.35 -16.90
CA ALA A 245 9.41 4.04 -15.55
C ALA A 245 8.59 2.75 -15.54
N TRP A 246 7.67 2.56 -16.49
CA TRP A 246 6.86 1.35 -16.61
C TRP A 246 7.71 0.12 -16.99
N ASP A 247 8.81 0.29 -17.70
CA ASP A 247 9.77 -0.78 -18.00
C ASP A 247 10.76 -1.09 -16.85
N GLY A 248 10.66 -0.38 -15.72
CA GLY A 248 11.53 -0.54 -14.55
C GLY A 248 12.91 0.13 -14.67
N ARG A 249 13.10 1.06 -15.61
CA ARG A 249 14.34 1.82 -15.83
C ARG A 249 14.26 3.19 -15.15
N LEU A 250 14.38 3.19 -13.82
CA LEU A 250 14.10 4.37 -12.98
C LEU A 250 15.06 5.53 -13.25
N LYS A 251 16.36 5.25 -13.41
CA LYS A 251 17.38 6.27 -13.65
C LYS A 251 17.16 7.01 -14.96
N GLU A 252 16.92 6.28 -16.06
CA GLU A 252 16.62 6.90 -17.35
C GLU A 252 15.30 7.67 -17.29
N ALA A 253 14.29 7.14 -16.60
CA ALA A 253 13.00 7.79 -16.45
C ALA A 253 13.12 9.13 -15.73
N ALA A 254 13.85 9.19 -14.61
CA ALA A 254 14.12 10.43 -13.88
C ALA A 254 14.76 11.49 -14.78
N GLN A 255 15.80 11.11 -15.54
CA GLN A 255 16.46 12.01 -16.50
C GLN A 255 15.50 12.54 -17.57
N SER A 256 14.63 11.68 -18.10
CA SER A 256 13.63 12.08 -19.11
C SER A 256 12.57 13.00 -18.53
N PHE A 257 12.18 12.80 -17.26
CA PHE A 257 11.23 13.67 -16.57
C PHE A 257 11.83 15.04 -16.22
N HIS A 258 13.08 15.11 -15.75
CA HIS A 258 13.80 16.38 -15.59
C HIS A 258 13.83 17.15 -16.91
N LYS A 259 14.19 16.47 -18.00
CA LYS A 259 14.22 17.10 -19.32
C LYS A 259 12.84 17.55 -19.80
N ALA A 260 11.79 16.79 -19.46
CA ALA A 260 10.41 17.20 -19.73
C ALA A 260 10.03 18.46 -18.94
N ALA A 261 10.37 18.52 -17.65
CA ALA A 261 10.07 19.67 -16.80
C ALA A 261 10.73 20.96 -17.29
N GLU A 262 11.93 20.88 -17.86
CA GLU A 262 12.61 22.03 -18.49
C GLU A 262 11.89 22.59 -19.73
N LEU A 263 11.15 21.73 -20.45
CA LEU A 263 10.62 22.01 -21.79
C LEU A 263 9.09 22.18 -21.84
N ILE A 264 8.39 21.83 -20.76
CA ILE A 264 6.94 21.98 -20.68
C ILE A 264 6.60 23.40 -20.22
N ASP A 265 5.85 24.12 -21.07
CA ASP A 265 5.45 25.51 -20.78
C ASP A 265 4.40 25.62 -19.66
N ASP A 266 3.51 24.63 -19.54
CA ASP A 266 2.50 24.60 -18.47
C ASP A 266 3.17 24.32 -17.12
N TYR A 267 3.22 25.34 -16.27
CA TYR A 267 3.89 25.29 -14.98
C TYR A 267 3.50 24.08 -14.13
N ASP A 268 2.20 23.80 -13.96
CA ASP A 268 1.74 22.70 -13.11
C ASP A 268 2.13 21.33 -13.71
N THR A 269 2.04 21.16 -15.03
CA THR A 269 2.48 19.92 -15.70
C THR A 269 3.99 19.74 -15.63
N ALA A 270 4.77 20.83 -15.72
CA ALA A 270 6.22 20.79 -15.53
C ALA A 270 6.60 20.41 -14.08
N VAL A 271 5.87 20.95 -13.09
CA VAL A 271 6.01 20.57 -11.67
C VAL A 271 5.66 19.09 -11.46
N GLU A 272 4.60 18.58 -12.10
CA GLU A 272 4.26 17.15 -12.07
C GLU A 272 5.40 16.29 -12.62
N ALA A 273 6.00 16.68 -13.75
CA ALA A 273 7.13 15.97 -14.34
C ALA A 273 8.34 15.95 -13.41
N GLU A 274 8.73 17.11 -12.88
CA GLU A 274 9.87 17.24 -11.96
C GLU A 274 9.62 16.48 -10.64
N THR A 275 8.37 16.43 -10.16
CA THR A 275 8.00 15.63 -8.98
C THR A 275 8.24 14.15 -9.22
N LEU A 276 7.84 13.62 -10.38
CA LEU A 276 8.10 12.22 -10.74
C LEU A 276 9.60 11.96 -10.85
N ALA A 277 10.38 12.89 -11.39
CA ALA A 277 11.84 12.76 -11.48
C ALA A 277 12.46 12.61 -10.08
N LEU A 278 12.19 13.56 -9.18
CA LEU A 278 12.75 13.56 -7.83
C LEU A 278 12.31 12.34 -7.00
N LEU A 279 11.06 11.89 -7.12
CA LEU A 279 10.59 10.69 -6.42
C LEU A 279 11.30 9.43 -6.92
N LEU A 280 11.57 9.32 -8.23
CA LEU A 280 12.34 8.21 -8.78
C LEU A 280 13.80 8.25 -8.35
N GLU A 281 14.40 9.43 -8.22
CA GLU A 281 15.76 9.60 -7.68
C GLU A 281 15.85 9.18 -6.21
N ILE A 282 14.85 9.52 -5.40
CA ILE A 282 14.74 9.06 -4.00
C ILE A 282 14.72 7.52 -3.92
N ASP A 283 14.03 6.84 -4.83
CA ASP A 283 13.95 5.38 -4.82
C ASP A 283 15.29 4.71 -5.18
N ILE A 284 16.17 5.37 -5.95
CA ILE A 284 17.46 4.81 -6.39
C ILE A 284 18.68 5.40 -5.67
N THR A 285 18.50 6.34 -4.74
CA THR A 285 19.62 6.96 -4.01
C THR A 285 20.35 5.95 -3.12
N GLU A 286 21.67 6.10 -3.03
CA GLU A 286 22.54 5.39 -2.08
C GLU A 286 22.59 6.11 -0.72
N ASP A 287 22.16 7.37 -0.66
CA ASP A 287 22.11 8.19 0.55
C ASP A 287 20.94 7.73 1.43
N ARG A 288 21.23 6.79 2.33
CA ARG A 288 20.25 6.07 3.14
C ARG A 288 20.69 5.96 4.59
N TYR A 289 19.73 6.05 5.50
CA TYR A 289 19.90 5.58 6.87
C TYR A 289 19.37 4.16 7.01
N THR A 290 19.86 3.46 8.02
CA THR A 290 19.61 2.03 8.18
C THR A 290 18.93 1.76 9.52
N ILE A 291 17.90 0.92 9.49
CA ILE A 291 17.28 0.35 10.69
C ILE A 291 17.83 -1.07 10.82
N SER A 292 18.41 -1.35 11.98
CA SER A 292 19.06 -2.63 12.27
C SER A 292 18.45 -3.28 13.52
N GLN A 293 18.59 -4.60 13.61
CA GLN A 293 18.28 -5.36 14.81
C GLN A 293 19.51 -6.05 15.36
N GLN A 294 19.56 -6.15 16.69
CA GLN A 294 20.48 -7.00 17.42
C GLN A 294 19.69 -8.05 18.21
N THR A 295 20.03 -9.32 18.02
CA THR A 295 19.50 -10.42 18.82
C THR A 295 20.46 -10.76 19.95
N ILE A 296 19.93 -10.89 21.16
CA ILE A 296 20.69 -11.13 22.38
C ILE A 296 20.08 -12.31 23.13
N ASN A 297 20.86 -13.34 23.43
CA ASN A 297 20.36 -14.50 24.17
C ASN A 297 20.14 -14.16 25.64
N VAL A 298 19.05 -14.68 26.20
CA VAL A 298 18.58 -14.46 27.57
C VAL A 298 18.42 -15.80 28.28
N ARG A 299 18.87 -15.87 29.54
CA ARG A 299 18.86 -17.12 30.34
C ARG A 299 17.66 -17.26 31.27
N SER A 300 17.13 -16.14 31.78
CA SER A 300 16.00 -16.12 32.72
C SER A 300 15.03 -15.01 32.33
N LEU A 301 13.94 -15.37 31.67
CA LEU A 301 12.94 -14.42 31.20
C LEU A 301 12.26 -13.68 32.37
N SER A 302 11.74 -14.41 33.36
CA SER A 302 10.99 -13.78 34.46
C SER A 302 11.85 -12.79 35.26
N GLU A 303 13.13 -13.12 35.48
CA GLU A 303 14.05 -12.20 36.18
C GLU A 303 14.43 -11.01 35.29
N LEU A 304 14.66 -11.23 33.99
CA LEU A 304 14.93 -10.14 33.05
C LEU A 304 13.77 -9.14 33.02
N LEU A 305 12.54 -9.63 32.86
CA LEU A 305 11.34 -8.79 32.85
C LEU A 305 11.23 -7.97 34.14
N THR A 306 11.53 -8.58 35.29
CA THR A 306 11.54 -7.88 36.58
C THR A 306 12.60 -6.76 36.63
N ARG A 307 13.79 -6.98 36.08
CA ARG A 307 14.85 -5.97 36.01
C ARG A 307 14.50 -4.83 35.05
N LEU A 308 13.94 -5.17 33.88
CA LEU A 308 13.51 -4.18 32.88
C LEU A 308 12.34 -3.32 33.40
N ASP A 309 11.34 -3.94 34.05
CA ASP A 309 10.20 -3.24 34.65
C ASP A 309 10.64 -2.25 35.76
N ALA A 310 11.78 -2.49 36.39
CA ALA A 310 12.34 -1.64 37.44
C ALA A 310 13.36 -0.61 36.93
N ALA A 311 13.78 -0.69 35.66
CA ALA A 311 14.84 0.14 35.10
C ALA A 311 14.30 1.46 34.57
N GLU A 312 14.98 2.56 34.89
CA GLU A 312 14.63 3.88 34.35
C GLU A 312 14.86 3.92 32.83
N GLY A 313 13.90 4.47 32.10
CA GLY A 313 13.94 4.58 30.64
C GLY A 313 13.49 3.34 29.87
N PHE A 314 13.19 2.22 30.52
CA PHE A 314 12.56 1.05 29.88
C PHE A 314 11.06 1.07 30.19
N VAL A 315 10.24 1.34 29.16
CA VAL A 315 8.79 1.41 29.32
C VAL A 315 8.15 0.18 28.69
N ARG A 316 7.47 -0.62 29.51
CA ARG A 316 6.76 -1.81 29.04
C ARG A 316 5.49 -1.41 28.29
N LEU A 317 5.32 -1.95 27.10
CA LEU A 317 4.11 -1.72 26.30
C LEU A 317 2.98 -2.66 26.76
N PRO A 318 1.73 -2.15 26.84
CA PRO A 318 0.58 -2.99 27.15
C PRO A 318 0.34 -3.98 26.00
N ARG A 319 0.23 -5.27 26.32
CA ARG A 319 -0.16 -6.28 25.33
C ARG A 319 -1.66 -6.18 25.07
N THR A 320 -2.05 -6.00 23.82
CA THR A 320 -3.46 -6.05 23.42
C THR A 320 -3.86 -7.49 23.10
N ALA A 321 -5.17 -7.79 23.15
CA ALA A 321 -5.70 -9.11 22.77
C ALA A 321 -5.36 -9.49 21.31
N ALA A 322 -5.13 -8.50 20.43
CA ALA A 322 -4.73 -8.71 19.05
C ALA A 322 -3.25 -9.12 18.91
N ASP A 323 -2.37 -8.71 19.83
CA ASP A 323 -0.95 -9.07 19.81
C ASP A 323 -0.74 -10.54 20.17
N THR A 324 -1.59 -11.09 21.03
CA THR A 324 -1.65 -12.52 21.34
C THR A 324 -2.11 -13.41 20.18
N GLU A 325 -2.75 -12.87 19.13
CA GLU A 325 -3.14 -13.69 17.96
C GLU A 325 -2.05 -13.73 16.86
N ARG A 326 -1.05 -12.84 16.92
CA ARG A 326 -0.06 -12.65 15.85
C ARG A 326 1.23 -13.46 16.05
N ASP A 327 1.74 -13.52 17.27
CA ASP A 327 2.96 -14.27 17.60
C ASP A 327 2.99 -14.63 19.09
N ASP A 328 2.58 -15.86 19.42
CA ASP A 328 2.56 -16.38 20.79
C ASP A 328 3.96 -16.40 21.44
N SER A 329 5.04 -16.31 20.64
CA SER A 329 6.41 -16.35 21.14
C SER A 329 6.86 -15.04 21.80
N ILE A 330 6.26 -13.90 21.46
CA ILE A 330 6.62 -12.62 22.08
C ILE A 330 5.96 -12.53 23.46
N VAL A 331 6.75 -12.49 24.53
CA VAL A 331 6.24 -12.46 25.92
C VAL A 331 6.10 -11.04 26.47
N ALA A 332 6.92 -10.10 26.00
CA ALA A 332 6.86 -8.69 26.39
C ALA A 332 7.51 -7.80 25.33
N GLU A 333 7.08 -6.55 25.27
CA GLU A 333 7.67 -5.49 24.45
C GLU A 333 7.98 -4.27 25.31
N TYR A 334 9.10 -3.62 25.02
CA TYR A 334 9.57 -2.43 25.70
C TYR A 334 9.97 -1.35 24.70
N GLU A 335 9.76 -0.10 25.08
CA GLU A 335 10.41 1.06 24.48
C GLU A 335 11.56 1.51 25.38
N LEU A 336 12.75 1.68 24.79
CA LEU A 336 13.88 2.32 25.46
C LEU A 336 13.89 3.80 25.09
N LEU A 337 13.75 4.68 26.07
CA LEU A 337 13.73 6.13 25.86
C LEU A 337 15.14 6.69 25.64
N ALA A 338 15.26 7.71 24.79
CA ALA A 338 16.52 8.42 24.55
C ALA A 338 16.98 9.22 25.78
N ASP A 339 16.02 9.77 26.55
CA ASP A 339 16.20 10.36 27.87
C ASP A 339 15.39 9.55 28.90
N PRO A 340 16.06 8.75 29.77
CA PRO A 340 15.39 7.93 30.77
C PRO A 340 14.49 8.72 31.74
N SER A 341 14.85 9.97 32.01
CA SER A 341 14.12 10.82 32.96
C SER A 341 12.82 11.38 32.38
N ALA A 342 12.64 11.32 31.05
CA ALA A 342 11.49 11.87 30.35
C ALA A 342 10.19 11.08 30.57
N ALA A 343 10.28 9.80 30.98
CA ALA A 343 9.10 8.98 31.29
C ALA A 343 8.30 9.51 32.50
N SER A 344 8.97 10.21 33.41
CA SER A 344 8.42 10.66 34.69
C SER A 344 8.13 12.16 34.74
N GLN A 345 8.42 12.90 33.68
CA GLN A 345 8.20 14.35 33.64
C GLN A 345 6.84 14.68 33.03
N GLU A 346 6.08 15.56 33.68
CA GLU A 346 5.00 16.35 33.06
C GLU A 346 5.61 17.39 32.09
N SER A 347 6.44 16.93 31.15
CA SER A 347 7.03 17.80 30.13
C SER A 347 6.01 18.01 29.02
N GLY A 348 5.90 19.23 28.50
CA GLY A 348 5.12 19.51 27.29
C GLY A 348 5.82 19.02 26.01
N GLN A 349 6.57 17.91 26.07
CA GLN A 349 7.31 17.31 24.96
C GLN A 349 7.13 15.79 24.98
N LEU A 350 7.12 15.19 23.79
CA LEU A 350 7.05 13.73 23.64
C LEU A 350 8.45 13.12 23.75
N PRO A 351 8.67 12.15 24.66
CA PRO A 351 9.95 11.47 24.78
C PRO A 351 10.29 10.70 23.51
N ASP A 352 11.54 10.83 23.03
CA ASP A 352 12.04 10.07 21.90
C ASP A 352 12.31 8.61 22.30
N VAL A 353 11.95 7.68 21.44
CA VAL A 353 12.28 6.25 21.60
C VAL A 353 13.58 5.97 20.85
N LEU A 354 14.59 5.51 21.60
CA LEU A 354 15.90 5.12 21.09
C LEU A 354 15.86 3.76 20.40
N ALA A 355 15.11 2.80 20.97
CA ALA A 355 14.95 1.46 20.43
C ALA A 355 13.67 0.79 20.94
N GLU A 356 13.16 -0.14 20.14
CA GLU A 356 12.15 -1.12 20.54
C GLU A 356 12.83 -2.43 20.96
N ILE A 357 12.27 -3.10 21.95
CA ILE A 357 12.83 -4.36 22.46
C ILE A 357 11.69 -5.37 22.61
N SER A 358 11.73 -6.43 21.79
CA SER A 358 10.82 -7.56 21.91
C SER A 358 11.52 -8.71 22.63
N ILE A 359 10.88 -9.24 23.67
CA ILE A 359 11.35 -10.41 24.41
C ILE A 359 10.61 -11.63 23.88
N VAL A 360 11.37 -12.57 23.32
CA VAL A 360 10.85 -13.77 22.65
C VAL A 360 11.19 -15.00 23.47
N GLU A 361 10.17 -15.77 23.82
CA GLU A 361 10.27 -17.11 24.39
C GLU A 361 10.26 -18.15 23.27
N THR A 362 11.25 -19.04 23.28
CA THR A 362 11.30 -20.20 22.40
C THR A 362 10.77 -21.42 23.14
N GLU A 363 9.69 -22.02 22.64
CA GLU A 363 9.18 -23.30 23.13
C GLU A 363 10.11 -24.42 22.65
N ASP A 364 10.84 -25.03 23.58
CA ASP A 364 11.91 -26.00 23.31
C ASP A 364 11.48 -27.23 22.48
N ALA A 365 12.07 -27.37 21.29
CA ALA A 365 12.33 -28.67 20.63
C ALA A 365 13.81 -28.85 20.23
N ASP A 366 14.55 -27.76 19.99
CA ASP A 366 15.92 -27.79 19.44
C ASP A 366 17.01 -27.11 20.34
N GLY A 367 16.66 -26.66 21.56
CA GLY A 367 17.63 -26.07 22.50
C GLY A 367 18.01 -24.61 22.21
N GLU A 368 17.14 -23.86 21.51
CA GLU A 368 17.32 -22.42 21.29
C GLU A 368 16.99 -21.63 22.56
N GLN A 369 17.94 -20.78 23.00
CA GLN A 369 17.74 -19.90 24.14
C GLN A 369 16.74 -18.79 23.81
N SER A 370 15.91 -18.42 24.80
CA SER A 370 15.07 -17.23 24.73
C SER A 370 15.93 -16.00 24.40
N ARG A 371 15.33 -15.00 23.76
CA ARG A 371 16.10 -13.88 23.19
C ARG A 371 15.40 -12.54 23.34
N ALA A 372 16.20 -11.49 23.46
CA ALA A 372 15.76 -10.12 23.25
C ALA A 372 16.14 -9.68 21.83
N VAL A 373 15.20 -9.07 21.12
CA VAL A 373 15.41 -8.47 19.81
C VAL A 373 15.33 -6.96 20.00
N VAL A 374 16.48 -6.28 19.88
CA VAL A 374 16.58 -4.81 20.00
C VAL A 374 16.60 -4.22 18.60
N VAL A 375 15.66 -3.34 18.29
CA VAL A 375 15.49 -2.70 16.97
C VAL A 375 15.63 -1.19 17.10
N GLY A 376 16.44 -0.56 16.25
CA GLY A 376 16.61 0.89 16.24
C GLY A 376 17.41 1.39 15.05
N LEU A 377 17.68 2.70 15.03
CA LEU A 377 18.59 3.30 14.06
C LEU A 377 19.98 2.70 14.23
N SER A 378 20.64 2.35 13.13
CA SER A 378 21.90 1.58 13.17
C SER A 378 23.02 2.32 13.92
N ASP A 379 23.05 3.64 13.83
CA ASP A 379 24.05 4.47 14.51
C ASP A 379 23.79 4.60 16.02
N GLU A 380 22.54 4.41 16.45
CA GLU A 380 22.10 4.50 17.84
C GLU A 380 21.94 3.13 18.51
N LEU A 381 21.82 2.06 17.72
CA LEU A 381 21.63 0.70 18.18
C LEU A 381 22.72 0.22 19.15
N PRO A 382 24.03 0.53 18.97
CA PRO A 382 25.04 0.17 19.96
C PRO A 382 24.79 0.77 21.34
N LYS A 383 24.28 2.01 21.40
CA LYS A 383 23.89 2.67 22.66
C LYS A 383 22.71 1.93 23.29
N ALA A 384 21.68 1.60 22.51
CA ALA A 384 20.52 0.86 23.00
C ALA A 384 20.87 -0.54 23.52
N VAL A 385 21.71 -1.27 22.79
CA VAL A 385 22.21 -2.60 23.19
C VAL A 385 23.03 -2.51 24.48
N ALA A 386 23.90 -1.50 24.61
CA ALA A 386 24.66 -1.28 25.84
C ALA A 386 23.75 -1.00 27.04
N SER A 387 22.73 -0.14 26.88
CA SER A 387 21.72 0.12 27.92
C SER A 387 20.96 -1.14 28.32
N PHE A 388 20.55 -1.96 27.35
CA PHE A 388 19.89 -3.24 27.64
C PHE A 388 20.81 -4.19 28.41
N LEU A 389 22.07 -4.35 27.99
CA LEU A 389 23.03 -5.25 28.63
C LEU A 389 23.39 -4.80 30.05
N ASP A 390 23.43 -3.49 30.32
CA ASP A 390 23.68 -2.96 31.67
C ASP A 390 22.58 -3.36 32.66
N VAL A 391 21.31 -3.28 32.25
CA VAL A 391 20.16 -3.70 33.07
C VAL A 391 20.06 -5.23 33.16
N ALA A 392 20.24 -5.93 32.04
CA ALA A 392 20.15 -7.38 31.99
C ALA A 392 21.29 -8.06 32.78
N GLY A 393 22.49 -7.47 32.76
CA GLY A 393 23.66 -7.98 33.46
C GLY A 393 23.99 -9.43 33.07
N ASP A 394 24.05 -10.30 34.07
CA ASP A 394 24.36 -11.72 33.95
C ASP A 394 23.25 -12.57 33.28
N LEU A 395 22.06 -12.00 33.09
CA LEU A 395 20.91 -12.66 32.48
C LEU A 395 20.98 -12.69 30.95
N ALA A 396 21.73 -11.76 30.36
CA ALA A 396 21.97 -11.70 28.92
C ALA A 396 23.38 -12.20 28.59
N THR A 397 23.52 -12.86 27.44
CA THR A 397 24.84 -13.16 26.90
C THR A 397 25.32 -11.94 26.12
N PRO A 398 26.48 -11.36 26.44
CA PRO A 398 27.01 -10.23 25.68
C PRO A 398 27.13 -10.58 24.21
N VAL A 399 26.78 -9.63 23.35
CA VAL A 399 26.94 -9.78 21.90
C VAL A 399 28.45 -9.84 21.60
N PRO A 400 28.94 -10.87 20.89
CA PRO A 400 30.33 -10.93 20.44
C PRO A 400 30.71 -9.68 19.63
N GLU A 401 31.92 -9.16 19.81
CA GLU A 401 32.39 -7.95 19.09
C GLU A 401 32.38 -8.11 17.57
N ASP A 402 32.45 -9.34 17.06
CA ASP A 402 32.42 -9.70 15.65
C ASP A 402 31.01 -9.94 15.09
N GLN A 403 29.99 -9.99 15.94
CA GLN A 403 28.60 -10.15 15.51
C GLN A 403 28.00 -8.80 15.12
N ALA A 404 27.98 -8.51 13.81
CA ALA A 404 27.33 -7.31 13.29
C ALA A 404 25.79 -7.38 13.45
N PRO A 405 25.13 -6.24 13.73
CA PRO A 405 23.68 -6.15 13.68
C PRO A 405 23.13 -6.54 12.31
N ALA A 406 21.96 -7.16 12.29
CA ALA A 406 21.27 -7.51 11.06
C ALA A 406 20.49 -6.29 10.54
N VAL A 407 20.77 -5.89 9.31
CA VAL A 407 20.02 -4.81 8.63
C VAL A 407 18.64 -5.31 8.27
N ILE A 408 17.60 -4.61 8.74
CA ILE A 408 16.19 -4.95 8.49
C ILE A 408 15.59 -4.06 7.39
N SER A 409 15.99 -2.79 7.37
CA SER A 409 15.47 -1.81 6.42
C SER A 409 16.49 -0.73 6.10
N GLN A 410 16.41 -0.19 4.88
CA GLN A 410 17.20 0.94 4.43
C GLN A 410 16.28 1.97 3.79
N VAL A 411 16.31 3.19 4.32
CA VAL A 411 15.36 4.25 3.96
C VAL A 411 16.14 5.47 3.47
N PRO A 412 15.67 6.19 2.42
CA PRO A 412 16.33 7.40 1.94
C PRO A 412 16.53 8.44 3.05
N ALA A 413 17.73 9.02 3.14
CA ALA A 413 18.12 9.99 4.18
C ALA A 413 17.18 11.20 4.26
N VAL A 414 16.63 11.64 3.13
CA VAL A 414 15.65 12.75 3.06
C VAL A 414 14.38 12.49 3.88
N CYS A 415 14.08 11.23 4.20
CA CYS A 415 12.92 10.85 5.00
C CYS A 415 13.18 10.85 6.51
N GLN A 416 14.46 10.80 6.94
CA GLN A 416 14.85 10.58 8.34
C GLN A 416 14.24 11.62 9.28
N LEU A 417 14.14 12.87 8.83
CA LEU A 417 13.61 13.95 9.66
C LEU A 417 12.13 13.75 10.04
N PHE A 418 11.38 12.93 9.29
CA PHE A 418 9.97 12.63 9.51
C PHE A 418 9.74 11.21 10.05
N ASP A 419 10.82 10.44 10.23
CA ASP A 419 10.82 9.08 10.75
C ASP A 419 11.21 9.09 12.23
N TRP A 420 10.32 9.61 13.07
CA TRP A 420 10.51 9.62 14.52
C TRP A 420 9.58 8.61 15.19
N LYS A 421 10.10 7.98 16.23
CA LYS A 421 9.29 7.24 17.18
C LYS A 421 9.28 7.96 18.53
N VAL A 422 8.08 8.10 19.09
CA VAL A 422 7.84 8.78 20.35
C VAL A 422 7.07 7.87 21.29
N HIS A 423 7.38 7.99 22.57
CA HIS A 423 6.63 7.31 23.62
C HIS A 423 5.39 8.13 23.97
N GLN A 424 4.26 7.45 24.20
CA GLN A 424 3.04 8.06 24.73
C GLN A 424 3.00 7.93 26.27
N PRO A 425 3.18 9.02 27.03
CA PRO A 425 3.08 8.95 28.48
C PRO A 425 1.62 8.74 28.93
N GLU A 426 1.40 7.95 29.98
CA GLU A 426 0.06 7.58 30.47
C GLU A 426 -0.82 8.79 30.86
N GLN A 427 -0.21 9.90 31.28
CA GLN A 427 -0.91 11.09 31.75
C GLN A 427 -1.32 12.04 30.62
N VAL A 428 -0.82 11.82 29.40
CA VAL A 428 -1.08 12.68 28.25
C VAL A 428 -2.30 12.16 27.50
N SER A 429 -3.35 13.00 27.42
CA SER A 429 -4.56 12.64 26.68
C SER A 429 -4.28 12.58 25.17
N MET A 430 -5.12 11.87 24.40
CA MET A 430 -4.93 11.79 22.95
C MET A 430 -5.03 13.16 22.25
N VAL A 431 -5.82 14.09 22.79
CA VAL A 431 -5.89 15.48 22.32
C VAL A 431 -4.55 16.20 22.50
N GLN A 432 -3.89 16.01 23.65
CA GLN A 432 -2.58 16.58 23.92
C GLN A 432 -1.51 15.92 23.04
N MET A 433 -1.56 14.59 22.88
CA MET A 433 -0.66 13.84 21.99
C MET A 433 -0.66 14.42 20.57
N ARG A 434 -1.83 14.54 19.93
CA ARG A 434 -1.96 15.10 18.57
C ARG A 434 -1.42 16.53 18.47
N THR A 435 -1.69 17.36 19.48
CA THR A 435 -1.16 18.74 19.54
C THR A 435 0.37 18.75 19.57
N LEU A 436 0.98 17.87 20.37
CA LEU A 436 2.43 17.76 20.47
C LEU A 436 3.06 17.20 19.18
N GLU A 437 2.39 16.24 18.54
CA GLU A 437 2.80 15.70 17.24
C GLU A 437 2.75 16.77 16.13
N GLU A 438 1.70 17.59 16.10
CA GLU A 438 1.59 18.74 15.19
C GLU A 438 2.73 19.74 15.40
N ASP A 439 3.06 20.08 16.65
CA ASP A 439 4.15 21.00 16.97
C ASP A 439 5.51 20.41 16.59
N ARG A 440 5.69 19.11 16.77
CA ARG A 440 6.87 18.38 16.31
C ARG A 440 6.99 18.39 14.78
N LEU A 441 5.88 18.18 14.07
CA LEU A 441 5.84 18.29 12.61
C LEU A 441 6.19 19.70 12.14
N LYS A 442 5.67 20.75 12.78
CA LYS A 442 6.07 22.15 12.49
C LYS A 442 7.56 22.37 12.70
N ALA A 443 8.14 21.84 13.78
CA ALA A 443 9.57 21.93 14.07
C ALA A 443 10.41 21.17 13.03
N ALA A 444 9.98 19.99 12.62
CA ALA A 444 10.62 19.21 11.55
C ALA A 444 10.56 19.96 10.21
N LEU A 445 9.42 20.53 9.84
CA LEU A 445 9.28 21.35 8.62
C LEU A 445 10.21 22.57 8.62
N ASN A 446 10.37 23.24 9.77
CA ASN A 446 11.33 24.33 9.92
C ASN A 446 12.76 23.89 9.62
N LYS A 447 13.18 22.75 10.17
CA LYS A 447 14.51 22.18 9.91
C LYS A 447 14.65 21.74 8.45
N TRP A 448 13.66 21.05 7.91
CA TRP A 448 13.65 20.54 6.53
C TRP A 448 13.94 21.63 5.50
N LEU A 449 13.35 22.82 5.69
CA LEU A 449 13.53 23.97 4.81
C LEU A 449 14.98 24.47 4.71
N GLU A 450 15.79 24.21 5.74
CA GLU A 450 17.16 24.71 5.89
C GLU A 450 18.23 23.64 5.61
N ILE A 451 17.88 22.35 5.66
CA ILE A 451 18.82 21.24 5.48
C ILE A 451 19.16 21.07 4.00
N PRO A 452 20.44 21.17 3.61
CA PRO A 452 20.87 20.83 2.26
C PRO A 452 20.77 19.34 2.00
N THR A 453 20.36 18.95 0.80
CA THR A 453 20.20 17.53 0.44
C THR A 453 20.92 17.18 -0.85
N SER A 454 21.38 15.94 -0.95
CA SER A 454 21.97 15.37 -2.17
C SER A 454 20.99 15.42 -3.36
N LEU A 455 19.69 15.21 -3.09
CA LEU A 455 18.59 15.31 -4.05
C LEU A 455 18.47 16.71 -4.72
N LEU A 456 18.90 17.76 -4.02
CA LEU A 456 18.83 19.15 -4.48
C LEU A 456 20.21 19.73 -4.79
N ASP A 457 21.15 18.88 -5.22
CA ASP A 457 22.51 19.25 -5.57
C ASP A 457 23.26 19.97 -4.43
N GLY A 458 23.01 19.55 -3.19
CA GLY A 458 23.60 20.13 -1.99
C GLY A 458 23.02 21.48 -1.58
N LYS A 459 21.84 21.86 -2.06
CA LYS A 459 21.07 23.03 -1.60
C LYS A 459 19.94 22.61 -0.66
N SER A 460 19.54 23.51 0.23
CA SER A 460 18.27 23.37 0.96
C SER A 460 17.07 23.82 0.12
N PRO A 461 15.84 23.45 0.48
CA PRO A 461 14.63 23.98 -0.17
C PRO A 461 14.60 25.51 -0.22
N LEU A 462 14.98 26.21 0.87
CA LEU A 462 15.05 27.67 0.91
C LEU A 462 16.15 28.25 0.02
N GLU A 463 17.31 27.59 -0.09
CA GLU A 463 18.38 28.05 -0.98
C GLU A 463 18.02 27.86 -2.44
N LEU A 464 17.36 26.74 -2.78
CA LEU A 464 16.88 26.44 -4.12
C LEU A 464 15.90 27.52 -4.60
N SER A 465 14.94 27.90 -3.75
CA SER A 465 13.85 28.80 -4.11
C SER A 465 14.24 30.28 -4.26
N ARG A 466 15.45 30.66 -3.83
CA ARG A 466 15.99 32.03 -4.03
C ARG A 466 16.25 32.37 -5.50
N ASP A 467 16.46 31.36 -6.34
CA ASP A 467 16.63 31.56 -7.79
C ASP A 467 15.32 31.24 -8.51
N ALA A 468 14.75 32.27 -9.15
CA ALA A 468 13.50 32.16 -9.90
C ALA A 468 13.55 31.11 -11.03
N LYS A 469 14.75 30.74 -11.51
CA LYS A 469 14.92 29.65 -12.49
C LYS A 469 14.55 28.28 -11.93
N ASN A 470 14.57 28.10 -10.61
CA ASN A 470 14.23 26.85 -9.94
C ASN A 470 12.75 26.79 -9.52
N LEU A 471 11.88 27.68 -9.99
CA LEU A 471 10.49 27.74 -9.52
C LEU A 471 9.76 26.39 -9.71
N ILE A 472 9.97 25.72 -10.84
CA ILE A 472 9.40 24.39 -11.13
C ILE A 472 9.93 23.34 -10.13
N ARG A 473 11.25 23.31 -9.91
CA ARG A 473 11.89 22.37 -8.98
C ARG A 473 11.49 22.64 -7.53
N ALA A 474 11.37 23.90 -7.12
CA ALA A 474 10.85 24.28 -5.82
C ALA A 474 9.38 23.84 -5.65
N GLY A 475 8.55 23.99 -6.68
CA GLY A 475 7.18 23.46 -6.69
C GLY A 475 7.11 21.94 -6.56
N ALA A 476 8.01 21.22 -7.25
CA ALA A 476 8.10 19.77 -7.15
C ALA A 476 8.54 19.31 -5.76
N VAL A 477 9.48 20.01 -5.14
CA VAL A 477 9.95 19.73 -3.77
C VAL A 477 8.81 19.80 -2.74
N VAL A 478 7.80 20.67 -2.94
CA VAL A 478 6.59 20.68 -2.09
C VAL A 478 5.77 19.40 -2.24
N LEU A 479 5.60 18.88 -3.45
CA LEU A 479 4.85 17.64 -3.69
C LEU A 479 5.64 16.39 -3.26
N VAL A 480 6.97 16.44 -3.36
CA VAL A 480 7.85 15.41 -2.80
C VAL A 480 7.73 15.38 -1.27
N LEU A 481 7.69 16.54 -0.61
CA LEU A 481 7.43 16.63 0.83
C LEU A 481 6.07 16.02 1.19
N ASP A 482 5.00 16.34 0.45
CA ASP A 482 3.67 15.72 0.64
C ASP A 482 3.77 14.18 0.56
N ALA A 483 4.47 13.65 -0.45
CA ALA A 483 4.64 12.21 -0.60
C ALA A 483 5.44 11.56 0.53
N ILE A 484 6.51 12.20 1.02
CA ILE A 484 7.32 11.71 2.15
C ILE A 484 6.48 11.72 3.43
N CYS A 485 5.85 12.85 3.76
CA CYS A 485 5.02 12.97 4.95
C CYS A 485 3.84 11.98 4.91
N HIS A 486 3.17 11.84 3.76
CA HIS A 486 2.07 10.88 3.58
C HIS A 486 2.51 9.45 3.90
N ARG A 487 3.69 9.05 3.42
CA ARG A 487 4.28 7.73 3.71
C ARG A 487 4.51 7.54 5.21
N MET A 488 4.92 8.58 5.92
CA MET A 488 5.17 8.56 7.36
C MET A 488 3.91 8.81 8.20
N GLY A 489 2.75 9.01 7.59
CA GLY A 489 1.49 9.28 8.30
C GLY A 489 1.30 10.72 8.75
N HIS A 490 2.09 11.66 8.23
CA HIS A 490 1.99 13.09 8.53
C HIS A 490 1.26 13.86 7.43
N HIS A 491 0.62 14.97 7.79
CA HIS A 491 -0.19 15.79 6.89
C HIS A 491 0.20 17.27 6.98
N PRO A 492 1.27 17.70 6.28
CA PRO A 492 1.77 19.07 6.39
C PRO A 492 0.83 20.09 5.72
N ASP A 493 0.83 21.33 6.22
CA ASP A 493 0.19 22.45 5.53
C ASP A 493 1.04 22.89 4.33
N LEU A 494 0.69 22.36 3.15
CA LEU A 494 1.38 22.67 1.91
C LEU A 494 1.17 24.11 1.45
N THR A 495 0.15 24.83 1.94
CA THR A 495 -0.05 26.24 1.63
C THR A 495 1.03 27.07 2.32
N GLU A 496 1.26 26.82 3.60
CA GLU A 496 2.30 27.49 4.36
C GLU A 496 3.71 27.18 3.81
N VAL A 497 3.98 25.92 3.45
CA VAL A 497 5.27 25.54 2.83
C VAL A 497 5.49 26.29 1.51
N ARG A 498 4.46 26.40 0.66
CA ARG A 498 4.53 27.18 -0.59
C ARG A 498 4.81 28.65 -0.34
N ASN A 499 4.12 29.26 0.62
CA ASN A 499 4.32 30.67 0.98
C ASN A 499 5.77 30.93 1.40
N ARG A 500 6.35 30.06 2.24
CA ARG A 500 7.74 30.18 2.71
C ARG A 500 8.77 29.99 1.60
N LEU A 501 8.47 29.14 0.62
CA LEU A 501 9.33 28.93 -0.55
C LEU A 501 9.09 29.95 -1.67
N GLY A 502 8.06 30.80 -1.59
CA GLY A 502 7.70 31.72 -2.67
C GLY A 502 7.18 31.01 -3.94
N VAL A 503 6.59 29.83 -3.77
CA VAL A 503 6.04 29.00 -4.86
C VAL A 503 4.55 29.30 -5.01
N PRO A 504 4.02 29.50 -6.23
CA PRO A 504 2.60 29.72 -6.43
C PRO A 504 1.75 28.49 -6.07
N ALA A 505 0.52 28.74 -5.61
CA ALA A 505 -0.48 27.69 -5.51
C ALA A 505 -0.79 27.09 -6.90
N PRO A 506 -1.06 25.78 -7.00
CA PRO A 506 -1.32 25.15 -8.27
C PRO A 506 -2.63 25.67 -8.87
N SER A 507 -2.69 25.80 -10.20
CA SER A 507 -3.88 26.37 -10.85
C SER A 507 -5.03 25.37 -10.80
N PRO A 508 -6.26 25.79 -10.39
CA PRO A 508 -7.42 24.93 -10.38
C PRO A 508 -7.72 24.36 -11.77
N MET A 509 -7.91 23.05 -11.84
CA MET A 509 -8.25 22.31 -13.05
C MET A 509 -9.77 22.17 -13.16
N GLN A 510 -10.32 22.58 -14.30
CA GLN A 510 -11.71 22.26 -14.64
C GLN A 510 -11.81 20.84 -15.18
N VAL A 511 -12.71 20.05 -14.61
CA VAL A 511 -13.02 18.69 -15.07
C VAL A 511 -14.34 18.72 -15.82
N THR A 512 -14.34 18.30 -17.08
CA THR A 512 -15.57 18.19 -17.87
C THR A 512 -16.34 16.92 -17.50
N SER A 513 -17.65 16.86 -17.78
CA SER A 513 -18.47 15.69 -17.44
C SER A 513 -18.07 14.39 -18.15
N GLU A 514 -17.31 14.47 -19.25
CA GLU A 514 -16.83 13.31 -20.02
C GLU A 514 -15.48 12.78 -19.48
N GLN A 515 -14.76 13.58 -18.68
CA GLN A 515 -13.47 13.17 -18.15
C GLN A 515 -13.64 12.17 -17.00
N SER A 516 -12.85 11.10 -17.07
CA SER A 516 -12.78 10.08 -16.03
C SER A 516 -11.86 10.53 -14.91
N ILE A 517 -12.41 10.64 -13.69
CA ILE A 517 -11.61 10.84 -12.48
C ILE A 517 -10.73 9.64 -12.20
N THR A 518 -11.21 8.41 -12.44
CA THR A 518 -10.45 7.17 -12.19
C THR A 518 -9.16 7.04 -13.00
N ALA A 519 -9.11 7.59 -14.22
CA ALA A 519 -7.93 7.57 -15.07
C ALA A 519 -6.91 8.70 -14.80
N MET A 520 -7.24 9.65 -13.92
CA MET A 520 -6.41 10.84 -13.69
C MET A 520 -5.20 10.55 -12.78
N PRO A 521 -3.99 11.05 -13.08
CA PRO A 521 -2.86 11.01 -12.16
C PRO A 521 -3.21 11.58 -10.77
N LEU A 522 -2.71 10.96 -9.71
CA LEU A 522 -3.02 11.39 -8.34
C LEU A 522 -2.49 12.80 -8.03
N LEU A 523 -1.34 13.17 -8.59
CA LEU A 523 -0.78 14.54 -8.46
C LEU A 523 -1.73 15.62 -9.02
N ARG A 524 -2.54 15.30 -10.03
CA ARG A 524 -3.50 16.24 -10.62
C ARG A 524 -4.73 16.46 -9.77
N LEU A 525 -5.07 15.52 -8.90
CA LEU A 525 -6.28 15.61 -8.08
C LEU A 525 -6.22 16.78 -7.08
N HIS A 526 -5.01 17.19 -6.68
CA HIS A 526 -4.78 18.42 -5.91
C HIS A 526 -5.28 19.70 -6.59
N ARG A 527 -5.52 19.66 -7.90
CA ARG A 527 -6.04 20.79 -8.69
C ARG A 527 -7.54 20.67 -8.95
N VAL A 528 -8.17 19.56 -8.64
CA VAL A 528 -9.58 19.31 -8.98
C VAL A 528 -10.48 20.09 -8.02
N ASP A 529 -11.38 20.88 -8.61
CA ASP A 529 -12.43 21.54 -7.87
C ASP A 529 -13.59 20.56 -7.61
N ALA A 530 -13.60 19.95 -6.42
CA ALA A 530 -14.60 18.97 -6.01
C ALA A 530 -16.04 19.50 -6.06
N GLU A 531 -16.26 20.81 -5.92
CA GLU A 531 -17.58 21.43 -5.98
C GLU A 531 -18.18 21.37 -7.38
N LYS A 532 -17.34 21.37 -8.42
CA LYS A 532 -17.77 21.37 -9.83
C LYS A 532 -17.92 19.99 -10.43
N LEU A 533 -17.54 18.93 -9.72
CA LEU A 533 -17.69 17.56 -10.17
C LEU A 533 -19.15 17.15 -10.27
N THR A 534 -19.48 16.26 -11.21
CA THR A 534 -20.77 15.55 -11.19
C THR A 534 -20.84 14.58 -10.01
N ASP A 535 -22.03 14.09 -9.67
CA ASP A 535 -22.19 13.14 -8.55
C ASP A 535 -21.39 11.84 -8.77
N ASP A 536 -21.31 11.36 -10.02
CA ASP A 536 -20.52 10.19 -10.37
C ASP A 536 -19.02 10.45 -10.24
N GLN A 537 -18.56 11.61 -10.72
CA GLN A 537 -17.17 12.01 -10.59
C GLN A 537 -16.76 12.24 -9.13
N LEU A 538 -17.65 12.80 -8.32
CA LEU A 538 -17.40 13.02 -6.90
C LEU A 538 -17.30 11.71 -6.14
N PHE A 539 -18.17 10.74 -6.43
CA PHE A 539 -18.06 9.39 -5.88
C PHE A 539 -16.75 8.71 -6.28
N ASP A 540 -16.36 8.80 -7.55
CA ASP A 540 -15.09 8.25 -8.04
C ASP A 540 -13.90 8.95 -7.35
N PHE A 541 -13.96 10.27 -7.16
CA PHE A 541 -12.94 11.04 -6.47
C PHE A 541 -12.81 10.59 -5.01
N ALA A 542 -13.91 10.53 -4.26
CA ALA A 542 -13.93 10.05 -2.88
C ALA A 542 -13.39 8.61 -2.78
N SER A 543 -13.88 7.69 -3.62
CA SER A 543 -13.45 6.29 -3.62
C SER A 543 -11.94 6.12 -3.81
N ARG A 544 -11.32 6.94 -4.67
CA ARG A 544 -9.88 6.93 -4.87
C ARG A 544 -9.11 7.47 -3.66
N MET A 545 -9.58 8.57 -3.06
CA MET A 545 -8.90 9.15 -1.90
C MET A 545 -8.98 8.24 -0.69
N ILE A 546 -10.09 7.51 -0.53
CA ILE A 546 -10.25 6.43 0.45
C ILE A 546 -9.25 5.30 0.20
N LEU A 547 -9.15 4.81 -1.04
CA LEU A 547 -8.25 3.72 -1.40
C LEU A 547 -6.77 4.07 -1.15
N VAL A 548 -6.34 5.26 -1.59
CA VAL A 548 -4.96 5.76 -1.47
C VAL A 548 -4.66 6.31 -0.07
N ARG A 549 -5.70 6.53 0.74
CA ARG A 549 -5.64 7.12 2.09
C ARG A 549 -5.01 8.51 2.10
N HIS A 550 -5.27 9.35 1.08
CA HIS A 550 -4.77 10.73 1.06
C HIS A 550 -5.70 11.64 1.87
N PHE A 551 -5.22 12.07 3.05
CA PHE A 551 -6.04 12.66 4.11
C PHE A 551 -6.76 13.95 3.68
N GLN A 552 -6.03 14.96 3.22
CA GLN A 552 -6.60 16.27 2.87
C GLN A 552 -7.60 16.17 1.72
N LEU A 553 -7.27 15.42 0.66
CA LEU A 553 -8.17 15.23 -0.47
C LEU A 553 -9.38 14.34 -0.12
N MET A 554 -9.22 13.40 0.83
CA MET A 554 -10.34 12.62 1.36
C MET A 554 -11.33 13.51 2.13
N GLU A 555 -10.85 14.40 2.99
CA GLU A 555 -11.72 15.34 3.72
C GLU A 555 -12.49 16.23 2.75
N GLN A 556 -11.80 16.79 1.74
CA GLN A 556 -12.42 17.61 0.70
C GLN A 556 -13.52 16.83 -0.05
N ALA A 557 -13.22 15.62 -0.51
CA ALA A 557 -14.15 14.80 -1.27
C ALA A 557 -15.38 14.38 -0.45
N LEU A 558 -15.18 13.92 0.78
CA LEU A 558 -16.26 13.47 1.66
C LEU A 558 -17.14 14.62 2.14
N THR A 559 -16.56 15.80 2.41
CA THR A 559 -17.34 16.99 2.79
C THR A 559 -18.26 17.41 1.66
N GLN A 560 -17.76 17.43 0.42
CA GLN A 560 -18.58 17.73 -0.75
C GLN A 560 -19.63 16.65 -1.02
N LEU A 561 -19.29 15.37 -0.79
CA LEU A 561 -20.23 14.27 -0.93
C LEU A 561 -21.38 14.37 0.08
N ALA A 562 -21.07 14.72 1.34
CA ALA A 562 -22.05 14.90 2.41
C ALA A 562 -23.08 15.99 2.09
N ASN A 563 -22.67 17.04 1.37
CA ASN A 563 -23.54 18.14 0.95
C ASN A 563 -24.48 17.78 -0.23
N ARG A 564 -24.41 16.55 -0.76
CA ARG A 564 -25.18 16.11 -1.95
C ARG A 564 -26.05 14.88 -1.66
N PRO A 565 -27.36 15.06 -1.38
CA PRO A 565 -28.25 13.98 -0.95
C PRO A 565 -28.36 12.77 -1.89
N ALA A 566 -28.15 12.95 -3.20
CA ALA A 566 -28.15 11.84 -4.16
C ALA A 566 -26.79 11.13 -4.21
N ALA A 567 -25.69 11.90 -4.29
CA ALA A 567 -24.33 11.36 -4.38
C ALA A 567 -23.92 10.58 -3.13
N ILE A 568 -24.27 11.09 -1.94
CA ILE A 568 -23.93 10.45 -0.65
C ILE A 568 -24.47 9.02 -0.53
N GLN A 569 -25.55 8.68 -1.25
CA GLN A 569 -26.12 7.32 -1.24
C GLN A 569 -25.18 6.29 -1.89
N ARG A 570 -24.26 6.71 -2.76
CA ARG A 570 -23.30 5.80 -3.41
C ARG A 570 -22.27 5.24 -2.42
N LEU A 571 -21.86 6.01 -1.41
CA LEU A 571 -21.00 5.56 -0.31
C LEU A 571 -21.79 5.18 0.96
N THR A 572 -23.07 5.55 1.01
CA THR A 572 -23.99 5.61 2.16
C THR A 572 -23.71 6.79 3.11
N PRO A 573 -24.76 7.47 3.63
CA PRO A 573 -24.61 8.54 4.61
C PRO A 573 -23.87 8.11 5.88
N LEU A 574 -24.22 6.95 6.45
CA LEU A 574 -23.58 6.41 7.65
C LEU A 574 -22.06 6.33 7.49
N ARG A 575 -21.59 5.66 6.44
CA ARG A 575 -20.15 5.50 6.19
C ARG A 575 -19.47 6.85 5.94
N THR A 576 -20.11 7.74 5.19
CA THR A 576 -19.57 9.08 4.90
C THR A 576 -19.34 9.87 6.19
N TYR A 577 -20.34 9.93 7.07
CA TYR A 577 -20.24 10.68 8.32
C TYR A 577 -19.29 10.05 9.34
N LEU A 578 -19.22 8.72 9.43
CA LEU A 578 -18.23 8.06 10.30
C LEU A 578 -16.78 8.32 9.85
N MET A 579 -16.54 8.36 8.54
CA MET A 579 -15.22 8.71 8.00
C MET A 579 -14.89 10.19 8.25
N LEU A 580 -15.85 11.09 8.06
CA LEU A 580 -15.68 12.51 8.40
C LEU A 580 -15.44 12.74 9.90
N ALA A 581 -16.11 11.99 10.77
CA ALA A 581 -15.87 12.03 12.21
C ALA A 581 -14.45 11.56 12.57
N THR A 582 -13.95 10.54 11.88
CA THR A 582 -12.56 10.06 12.05
C THR A 582 -11.55 11.11 11.60
N LEU A 583 -11.75 11.74 10.44
CA LEU A 583 -10.87 12.81 9.95
C LEU A 583 -10.89 14.04 10.88
N ALA A 584 -12.07 14.41 11.39
CA ALA A 584 -12.19 15.50 12.36
C ALA A 584 -11.49 15.16 13.70
N ARG A 585 -11.61 13.92 14.18
CA ARG A 585 -10.88 13.42 15.36
C ARG A 585 -9.36 13.50 15.15
N GLU A 586 -8.86 13.06 13.99
CA GLU A 586 -7.44 13.14 13.64
C GLU A 586 -6.92 14.59 13.56
N ASN A 587 -7.75 15.53 13.09
CA ASN A 587 -7.46 16.98 13.11
C ASN A 587 -7.70 17.66 14.47
N ASN A 588 -7.95 16.87 15.52
CA ASN A 588 -8.24 17.37 16.87
C ASN A 588 -9.50 18.27 16.99
N ASP A 589 -10.42 18.20 16.01
CA ASP A 589 -11.70 18.93 15.97
C ASP A 589 -12.84 18.04 16.50
N LEU A 590 -12.85 17.81 17.83
CA LEU A 590 -13.81 16.93 18.49
C LEU A 590 -15.26 17.45 18.44
N GLU A 591 -15.45 18.77 18.29
CA GLU A 591 -16.77 19.37 18.12
C GLU A 591 -17.36 18.98 16.77
N ARG A 592 -16.59 19.12 15.69
CA ARG A 592 -17.01 18.71 14.36
C ARG A 592 -17.17 17.20 14.25
N ALA A 593 -16.31 16.41 14.90
CA ALA A 593 -16.48 14.96 14.99
C ALA A 593 -17.83 14.60 15.66
N SER A 594 -18.16 15.23 16.79
CA SER A 594 -19.45 15.09 17.47
C SER A 594 -20.64 15.47 16.57
N GLY A 595 -20.49 16.54 15.77
CA GLY A 595 -21.46 16.92 14.75
C GLY A 595 -21.72 15.79 13.74
N TYR A 596 -20.66 15.18 13.22
CA TYR A 596 -20.78 14.08 12.27
C TYR A 596 -21.40 12.81 12.87
N PHE A 597 -21.16 12.50 14.15
CA PHE A 597 -21.86 11.39 14.81
C PHE A 597 -23.37 11.64 14.92
N ASN A 598 -23.80 12.88 15.15
CA ASN A 598 -25.21 13.23 15.12
C ASN A 598 -25.82 13.06 13.73
N GLU A 599 -25.14 13.51 12.68
CA GLU A 599 -25.57 13.30 11.29
C GLU A 599 -25.65 11.80 10.93
N ALA A 600 -24.71 10.99 11.44
CA ALA A 600 -24.73 9.54 11.29
C ALA A 600 -25.95 8.90 11.99
N ARG A 601 -26.32 9.36 13.19
CA ARG A 601 -27.53 8.88 13.89
C ARG A 601 -28.81 9.22 13.12
N GLU A 602 -28.89 10.45 12.62
CA GLU A 602 -30.04 10.89 11.83
C GLU A 602 -30.18 10.09 10.53
N ALA A 603 -29.07 9.73 9.90
CA ALA A 603 -29.07 8.93 8.68
C ALA A 603 -29.62 7.50 8.85
N VAL A 604 -29.51 6.91 10.04
CA VAL A 604 -29.91 5.51 10.30
C VAL A 604 -31.23 5.39 11.05
N LYS A 605 -31.89 6.50 11.41
CA LYS A 605 -33.07 6.49 12.30
C LYS A 605 -34.24 5.64 11.79
N ASP A 606 -34.43 5.61 10.47
CA ASP A 606 -35.50 4.89 9.79
C ASP A 606 -35.04 3.54 9.20
N ASP A 607 -33.80 3.12 9.49
CA ASP A 607 -33.25 1.85 9.04
C ASP A 607 -33.82 0.66 9.86
N LYS A 608 -33.99 -0.50 9.21
CA LYS A 608 -34.44 -1.72 9.89
C LYS A 608 -33.49 -2.17 11.01
N ASP A 609 -32.20 -1.86 10.87
CA ASP A 609 -31.13 -2.21 11.80
C ASP A 609 -30.73 -1.00 12.67
N ALA A 610 -31.56 0.06 12.74
CA ALA A 610 -31.28 1.32 13.44
C ALA A 610 -30.76 1.13 14.87
N PHE A 611 -31.28 0.15 15.61
CA PHE A 611 -30.83 -0.14 16.98
C PHE A 611 -29.35 -0.56 17.02
N ARG A 612 -28.94 -1.47 16.11
CA ARG A 612 -27.57 -1.96 15.99
C ARG A 612 -26.63 -0.88 15.46
N LEU A 613 -27.04 -0.18 14.40
CA LEU A 613 -26.22 0.88 13.79
C LEU A 613 -26.00 2.05 14.76
N ARG A 614 -27.03 2.42 15.55
CA ARG A 614 -26.89 3.47 16.56
C ARG A 614 -25.94 3.05 17.69
N LEU A 615 -25.98 1.79 18.13
CA LEU A 615 -25.02 1.29 19.10
C LEU A 615 -23.59 1.43 18.58
N GLU A 616 -23.35 1.05 17.33
CA GLU A 616 -22.03 1.18 16.70
C GLU A 616 -21.56 2.64 16.66
N ILE A 617 -22.45 3.57 16.32
CA ILE A 617 -22.17 5.01 16.35
C ILE A 617 -21.85 5.48 17.77
N ASP A 618 -22.66 5.10 18.76
CA ASP A 618 -22.51 5.54 20.15
C ASP A 618 -21.19 5.01 20.76
N ILE A 619 -20.77 3.78 20.46
CA ILE A 619 -19.46 3.24 20.85
C ILE A 619 -18.32 4.03 20.18
N ARG A 620 -18.40 4.28 18.86
CA ARG A 620 -17.37 5.06 18.15
C ARG A 620 -17.27 6.51 18.65
N GLU A 621 -18.40 7.13 18.99
CA GLU A 621 -18.40 8.46 19.61
C GLU A 621 -17.78 8.42 21.01
N LEU A 622 -18.07 7.38 21.80
CA LEU A 622 -17.46 7.23 23.13
C LEU A 622 -15.94 7.16 23.02
N SER A 623 -15.41 6.31 22.13
CA SER A 623 -13.98 6.25 21.81
C SER A 623 -13.38 7.61 21.46
N CYS A 624 -14.09 8.39 20.63
CA CYS A 624 -13.67 9.72 20.22
C CYS A 624 -13.63 10.70 21.39
N ARG A 625 -14.68 10.74 22.22
CA ARG A 625 -14.76 11.65 23.37
C ARG A 625 -13.74 11.29 24.44
N LEU A 626 -13.44 10.01 24.62
CA LEU A 626 -12.43 9.53 25.56
C LEU A 626 -10.99 9.93 25.18
N ASP A 627 -10.77 10.51 24.00
CA ASP A 627 -9.52 11.24 23.71
C ASP A 627 -9.27 12.38 24.71
N ASN A 628 -10.34 12.90 25.31
CA ASN A 628 -10.32 13.81 26.44
C ASN A 628 -11.24 13.26 27.54
N PRO A 629 -10.71 12.49 28.52
CA PRO A 629 -11.52 11.90 29.60
C PRO A 629 -12.34 12.92 30.41
N GLU A 630 -11.95 14.19 30.39
CA GLU A 630 -12.63 15.31 31.07
C GLU A 630 -13.74 15.95 30.20
N ASP A 631 -14.02 15.45 28.98
CA ASP A 631 -15.11 15.96 28.15
C ASP A 631 -16.47 15.77 28.87
N PRO A 632 -17.21 16.86 29.15
CA PRO A 632 -18.49 16.78 29.86
C PRO A 632 -19.53 15.93 29.13
N GLY A 633 -19.43 15.76 27.81
CA GLY A 633 -20.35 14.94 27.03
C GLY A 633 -20.15 13.43 27.19
N VAL A 634 -19.00 12.97 27.70
CA VAL A 634 -18.75 11.53 27.96
C VAL A 634 -19.78 10.99 28.95
N LYS A 635 -20.04 11.72 30.03
CA LYS A 635 -21.01 11.30 31.05
C LYS A 635 -22.40 11.11 30.46
N THR A 636 -22.87 12.07 29.66
CA THR A 636 -24.20 12.00 29.03
C THR A 636 -24.27 10.80 28.08
N LEU A 637 -23.24 10.57 27.26
CA LEU A 637 -23.21 9.45 26.34
C LEU A 637 -23.17 8.09 27.06
N LEU A 638 -22.40 7.95 28.14
CA LEU A 638 -22.37 6.73 28.95
C LEU A 638 -23.73 6.43 29.58
N GLU A 639 -24.42 7.45 30.11
CA GLU A 639 -25.77 7.30 30.64
C GLU A 639 -26.76 6.85 29.55
N GLU A 640 -26.67 7.41 28.34
CA GLU A 640 -27.46 6.97 27.20
C GLU A 640 -27.17 5.52 26.79
N ILE A 641 -25.89 5.14 26.72
CA ILE A 641 -25.47 3.79 26.34
C ILE A 641 -26.01 2.78 27.36
N ARG A 642 -25.80 3.04 28.65
CA ARG A 642 -26.30 2.21 29.75
C ARG A 642 -27.80 2.03 29.67
N ASP A 643 -28.55 3.13 29.62
CA ASP A 643 -30.01 3.11 29.71
C ASP A 643 -30.66 2.50 28.47
N ARG A 644 -30.03 2.63 27.30
CA ARG A 644 -30.57 2.14 26.02
C ARG A 644 -30.19 0.69 25.73
N TYR A 645 -28.96 0.27 26.05
CA TYR A 645 -28.38 -0.98 25.54
C TYR A 645 -28.22 -2.08 26.58
N PHE A 646 -27.81 -1.79 27.82
CA PHE A 646 -27.37 -2.84 28.77
C PHE A 646 -28.47 -3.85 29.10
N VAL A 647 -29.73 -3.42 29.15
CA VAL A 647 -30.86 -4.33 29.39
C VAL A 647 -31.08 -5.30 28.24
N LYS A 648 -30.77 -4.87 27.00
CA LYS A 648 -31.02 -5.64 25.77
C LYS A 648 -29.81 -6.46 25.34
N ILE A 649 -28.61 -5.96 25.62
CA ILE A 649 -27.32 -6.56 25.28
C ILE A 649 -26.38 -6.33 26.48
N PRO A 650 -26.45 -7.18 27.52
CA PRO A 650 -25.62 -7.05 28.72
C PRO A 650 -24.11 -7.14 28.44
N GLU A 651 -23.72 -7.85 27.37
CA GLU A 651 -22.33 -8.09 27.00
C GLU A 651 -21.58 -6.79 26.65
N ILE A 652 -22.29 -5.72 26.28
CA ILE A 652 -21.69 -4.42 25.97
C ILE A 652 -21.13 -3.75 27.23
N GLU A 653 -21.65 -4.07 28.42
CA GLU A 653 -21.17 -3.46 29.66
C GLU A 653 -19.67 -3.67 29.85
N GLU A 654 -19.18 -4.89 29.62
CA GLU A 654 -17.75 -5.20 29.73
C GLU A 654 -16.92 -4.49 28.65
N VAL A 655 -17.43 -4.41 27.42
CA VAL A 655 -16.76 -3.67 26.34
C VAL A 655 -16.57 -2.19 26.72
N ILE A 656 -17.60 -1.54 27.25
CA ILE A 656 -17.53 -0.15 27.67
C ILE A 656 -16.63 0.02 28.89
N ARG A 657 -16.63 -0.94 29.83
CA ARG A 657 -15.70 -0.94 30.97
C ARG A 657 -14.25 -0.99 30.50
N GLU A 658 -13.91 -1.94 29.63
CA GLU A 658 -12.57 -2.10 29.07
C GLU A 658 -12.12 -0.84 28.32
N GLU A 659 -13.02 -0.20 27.59
CA GLU A 659 -12.74 1.06 26.88
C GLU A 659 -12.46 2.22 27.86
N LEU A 660 -13.21 2.32 28.96
CA LEU A 660 -12.93 3.31 30.01
C LEU A 660 -11.62 3.04 30.75
N GLU A 661 -11.27 1.78 30.98
CA GLU A 661 -10.02 1.40 31.63
C GLU A 661 -8.80 1.70 30.76
N SER A 662 -8.86 1.34 29.48
CA SER A 662 -7.81 1.59 28.49
C SER A 662 -7.61 3.07 28.19
N SER A 663 -8.67 3.88 28.28
CA SER A 663 -8.60 5.34 28.06
C SER A 663 -8.27 6.15 29.32
N GLY A 664 -7.88 5.50 30.43
CA GLY A 664 -7.55 6.19 31.69
C GLY A 664 -8.78 6.79 32.43
N ALA A 665 -9.99 6.51 31.97
CA ALA A 665 -11.24 7.08 32.48
C ALA A 665 -11.93 6.23 33.57
N LYS A 666 -11.14 5.51 34.38
CA LYS A 666 -11.64 4.60 35.44
C LYS A 666 -12.60 5.25 36.42
N HIS A 667 -12.45 6.57 36.64
CA HIS A 667 -13.32 7.35 37.52
C HIS A 667 -14.78 7.43 37.03
N LEU A 668 -15.05 7.11 35.75
CA LEU A 668 -16.38 7.08 35.14
C LEU A 668 -17.08 5.72 35.26
N ILE A 669 -16.36 4.63 35.57
CA ILE A 669 -16.93 3.27 35.72
C ILE A 669 -18.14 3.22 36.68
N PRO A 670 -18.18 3.94 37.82
CA PRO A 670 -19.36 3.95 38.68
C PRO A 670 -20.66 4.37 37.98
N LEU A 671 -20.59 5.15 36.90
CA LEU A 671 -21.77 5.58 36.12
C LEU A 671 -22.48 4.40 35.43
N LEU A 672 -21.74 3.34 35.09
CA LEU A 672 -22.30 2.14 34.45
C LEU A 672 -23.31 1.43 35.34
N TYR A 673 -23.18 1.57 36.67
CA TYR A 673 -24.00 0.88 37.67
C TYR A 673 -25.07 1.73 38.34
N GLN A 674 -25.07 3.04 38.06
CA GLN A 674 -26.07 3.94 38.65
C GLN A 674 -27.46 3.59 38.12
N LYS A 675 -28.43 3.43 39.03
CA LYS A 675 -29.83 3.18 38.65
C LYS A 675 -30.36 4.39 37.90
N SER A 676 -30.90 4.16 36.70
CA SER A 676 -31.54 5.20 35.90
C SER A 676 -32.62 5.92 36.71
N THR A 677 -32.52 7.24 36.81
CA THR A 677 -33.56 8.11 37.37
C THR A 677 -34.68 8.40 36.36
N HIS A 678 -34.56 7.91 35.12
CA HIS A 678 -35.57 8.05 34.08
C HIS A 678 -36.31 6.74 33.84
N SER A 679 -37.60 6.74 34.17
CA SER A 679 -38.50 5.65 33.75
C SER A 679 -38.57 5.61 32.22
N PRO A 680 -38.33 4.46 31.58
CA PRO A 680 -38.44 4.37 30.13
C PRO A 680 -39.90 4.60 29.72
N LYS A 681 -40.13 5.60 28.85
CA LYS A 681 -41.36 5.69 28.05
C LYS A 681 -41.27 4.66 26.92
N GLY A 682 -41.34 3.39 27.28
CA GLY A 682 -41.34 2.26 26.36
C GLY A 682 -41.91 1.07 27.12
N GLY A 683 -43.05 0.55 26.65
CA GLY A 683 -43.84 -0.45 27.35
C GLY A 683 -42.99 -1.62 27.87
N VAL A 684 -43.16 -1.92 29.15
CA VAL A 684 -42.63 -3.13 29.79
C VAL A 684 -43.09 -4.34 28.99
N TRP A 685 -42.15 -5.04 28.36
CA TRP A 685 -42.40 -6.34 27.74
C TRP A 685 -42.54 -7.38 28.86
N THR A 686 -43.71 -8.01 28.97
CA THR A 686 -43.96 -9.16 29.85
C THR A 686 -43.70 -10.46 29.07
N PRO A 687 -42.93 -11.42 29.61
CA PRO A 687 -42.69 -12.69 28.94
C PRO A 687 -43.96 -13.56 29.05
N GLY A 688 -44.63 -13.79 27.92
CA GLY A 688 -45.85 -14.61 27.88
C GLY A 688 -46.63 -14.63 26.56
N ALA A 689 -46.25 -13.86 25.54
CA ALA A 689 -46.83 -13.96 24.20
C ALA A 689 -45.78 -14.51 23.23
N GLN A 690 -45.74 -15.84 23.10
CA GLN A 690 -45.02 -16.52 22.03
C GLN A 690 -45.62 -16.12 20.66
N GLN A 691 -44.76 -15.67 19.76
CA GLN A 691 -44.78 -16.19 18.40
C GLN A 691 -43.35 -16.52 17.99
N GLU A 692 -43.09 -17.82 17.91
CA GLU A 692 -41.87 -18.41 17.42
C GLU A 692 -41.57 -17.91 16.00
N THR A 693 -40.44 -17.24 15.82
CA THR A 693 -39.63 -17.39 14.61
C THR A 693 -38.19 -17.53 15.04
N ALA A 694 -37.65 -18.74 14.88
CA ALA A 694 -36.24 -19.01 15.06
C ALA A 694 -35.44 -18.19 14.04
N SER A 695 -34.62 -17.24 14.51
CA SER A 695 -33.52 -16.71 13.73
C SER A 695 -32.22 -17.33 14.24
N THR A 696 -31.59 -18.07 13.33
CA THR A 696 -30.27 -18.68 13.45
C THR A 696 -29.23 -17.63 13.79
N GLY A 697 -28.38 -17.93 14.78
CA GLY A 697 -27.31 -17.07 15.27
C GLY A 697 -26.42 -16.52 14.16
N GLY A 698 -26.46 -15.20 13.99
CA GLY A 698 -25.41 -14.44 13.33
C GLY A 698 -24.27 -14.24 14.33
N LYS A 699 -23.05 -14.61 13.93
CA LYS A 699 -21.83 -14.42 14.71
C LYS A 699 -21.71 -12.96 15.16
N LEU A 700 -21.41 -12.80 16.45
CA LEU A 700 -21.03 -11.56 17.10
C LEU A 700 -19.84 -10.95 16.35
N TRP A 701 -19.94 -9.67 15.97
CA TRP A 701 -18.87 -8.91 15.32
C TRP A 701 -18.17 -8.05 16.38
N ILE A 702 -16.84 -8.07 16.39
CA ILE A 702 -15.97 -7.30 17.28
C ILE A 702 -15.28 -6.22 16.43
N PRO A 703 -15.24 -4.95 16.85
CA PRO A 703 -14.52 -3.89 16.13
C PRO A 703 -13.03 -4.23 15.99
N GLY A 704 -12.50 -4.23 14.77
CA GLY A 704 -11.09 -4.58 14.46
C GLY A 704 -10.92 -5.69 13.41
N GLN A 705 -12.01 -6.37 13.02
CA GLN A 705 -12.03 -7.20 11.82
C GLN A 705 -12.72 -6.44 10.68
N ASP A 706 -11.89 -5.79 9.85
CA ASP A 706 -12.13 -5.49 8.43
C ASP A 706 -10.78 -5.34 7.70
#